data_AF-A0A6P4A5B2-F1
#
_entry.id   AF-A0A6P4A5B2-F1
#
_cell.length_a   1.000
_cell.length_b   1.000
_cell.length_c   1.000
_cell.angle_alpha   90.00
_cell.angle_beta   90.00
_cell.angle_gamma   90.00
#
_symmetry.space_group_name_H-M   'P 1'
#
loop_
_entity.id
_entity.type
_entity.pdbx_description
1 polymer ?
#
loop_
_entity_poly.entity_id
_entity_poly.type
_entity_poly.pdbx_seq_one_letter_code
_entity_poly.pdbx_strand_id
1 'polypeptide(L)'
;MSYASPSSFSRVDQNPPEPSSVIEVTERVARGKSNSGVAIVRPPGHHAEQDEAMGFCLYNNVAIAMSFLLNEKQPEFGINRILIIGWDVHHGNATQKMFWEDCRVLSFFVHRHEFWSFYPANNNDYYNMVGEGPGAGYIINVPWQNCQYGDADYLAVWDHILIPFAKEFDPDIIIISAGFDAAIGDPLGGCHVIPYGYLVMLNKVHQELSPFWPDGSSSNFGTSLGMKLTCEATHKVPHKAKSTHKGARRACPSMAHLRTHAQVRCFRQQRLLLMPCNSTCIALPCNTACALALVQAYPHTSMPRHACAILHVDACFGADLLLDDQKANINPPLRAINIILRQEPQAFRESIDVVYFVLEFSIFVGICLVAFEFFSWVFKWVLVDFSFLRCVLFDAKEAEDKSILAVHSVNHVNLIKDISSNQYSEKARARIASMYNSIYFNEGSSEAAYLAAGSVIEVTEKVAKGELNSGVAIVRPPGHHAERDEAMGFCLFNNVAVATSYLFNEKPELGINRVLIVDWDVHHGNATQKMFWEDPRVLFFSVHRHEFGSFYPATEDGYYTKVGKGPGAGYNINVPWENGLCGDADYLAVWDHILIPVAKEFNPDIIIISAGFDAAIGDPLGGCRVTPYGYSVMLKKLLNFANGKIVLALEGGYNLESIANSMLACVKVLLEDNPIPGSSEAYPFESTWRVIQAVRQELSPLWPVLVDELPKKLISQTAPTVPYYLSSSSDSDVEENKGPDAVSENLEDVLRGVIEPLSKLKVGEDKMASNSMTWRSELSKIHIWYSSFGSNMWRPRFMCYIQGGQVEGLQRPLPGCMDKSPPKGTLWKILPYRLFFGRNFSRSWGPGGVAFINPEVNIHEKTYMCLYRITLEQFNDVLLQENDPSVTLSSPLFDLTALNSIMTGTSKSQEINMEKGWYRNVTYLGKAGDLPILTLTCRLSEVEGFRSGKIPLCPPGKSYTNILLRGLVEGKQLSEEEAIAYIQEAATKPL
;
A
#
# COMPACT_ATOMS: atom_id res chain seq x y z
N MET A 1 37.26 -34.64 33.74
CA MET A 1 37.57 -34.69 35.19
C MET A 1 36.67 -35.75 35.84
N SER A 2 37.04 -36.25 37.03
CA SER A 2 36.38 -37.30 37.83
C SER A 2 34.92 -37.65 37.50
N TYR A 3 34.66 -38.92 37.18
CA TYR A 3 33.33 -39.53 37.30
C TYR A 3 32.87 -39.48 38.77
N ALA A 4 31.59 -39.18 39.01
CA ALA A 4 30.95 -39.28 40.32
C ALA A 4 30.19 -40.62 40.47
N SER A 5 30.13 -41.15 41.70
CA SER A 5 29.59 -42.48 41.97
C SER A 5 28.04 -42.55 41.97
N PRO A 6 27.44 -43.70 41.58
CA PRO A 6 25.99 -43.88 41.59
C PRO A 6 25.46 -44.16 43.02
N SER A 7 25.37 -43.11 43.85
CA SER A 7 25.02 -43.26 45.27
C SER A 7 24.15 -42.14 45.87
N SER A 8 23.44 -41.35 45.03
CA SER A 8 22.56 -40.26 45.51
C SER A 8 21.30 -40.06 44.66
N PHE A 9 20.59 -41.15 44.34
CA PHE A 9 19.19 -41.09 43.89
C PHE A 9 18.28 -41.64 45.00
N SER A 10 17.68 -40.74 45.77
CA SER A 10 16.64 -41.09 46.74
C SER A 10 15.51 -40.05 46.69
N ARG A 11 14.29 -40.54 46.44
CA ARG A 11 13.05 -39.76 46.20
C ARG A 11 13.12 -38.80 44.99
N VAL A 12 13.01 -39.39 43.81
CA VAL A 12 12.19 -38.81 42.73
C VAL A 12 10.73 -39.12 43.06
N ASP A 13 9.79 -38.21 42.78
CA ASP A 13 8.35 -38.46 42.97
C ASP A 13 7.86 -39.58 42.03
N GLN A 14 6.98 -40.46 42.52
CA GLN A 14 6.56 -41.67 41.80
C GLN A 14 5.41 -41.44 40.79
N ASN A 15 5.43 -40.30 40.09
CA ASN A 15 4.60 -40.10 38.89
C ASN A 15 5.54 -39.97 37.68
N PRO A 16 5.59 -40.96 36.76
CA PRO A 16 6.24 -40.75 35.48
C PRO A 16 5.48 -39.65 34.71
N PRO A 17 6.17 -38.79 33.94
CA PRO A 17 5.50 -37.92 32.99
C PRO A 17 4.83 -38.80 31.93
N GLU A 18 3.50 -38.69 31.81
CA GLU A 18 2.74 -39.54 30.90
C GLU A 18 3.06 -39.24 29.42
N PRO A 19 3.06 -40.27 28.55
CA PRO A 19 3.06 -40.10 27.09
C PRO A 19 1.90 -39.25 26.56
N SER A 20 0.85 -39.03 27.37
CA SER A 20 -0.31 -38.21 27.05
C SER A 20 0.06 -36.78 26.63
N SER A 21 1.17 -36.20 27.12
CA SER A 21 1.56 -34.83 26.74
C SER A 21 2.01 -34.70 25.27
N VAL A 22 2.67 -35.72 24.71
CA VAL A 22 3.02 -35.73 23.28
C VAL A 22 1.78 -36.04 22.45
N ILE A 23 0.98 -37.03 22.89
CA ILE A 23 -0.21 -37.47 22.19
C ILE A 23 -1.30 -36.37 22.17
N GLU A 24 -1.50 -35.60 23.24
CA GLU A 24 -2.48 -34.49 23.25
C GLU A 24 -2.11 -33.41 22.22
N VAL A 25 -0.84 -32.97 22.18
CA VAL A 25 -0.41 -31.97 21.19
C VAL A 25 -0.51 -32.54 19.77
N THR A 26 -0.14 -33.80 19.58
CA THR A 26 -0.28 -34.52 18.31
C THR A 26 -1.75 -34.58 17.86
N GLU A 27 -2.67 -35.00 18.73
CA GLU A 27 -4.11 -35.14 18.45
C GLU A 27 -4.78 -33.78 18.18
N ARG A 28 -4.40 -32.73 18.92
CA ARG A 28 -4.91 -31.37 18.70
C ARG A 28 -4.48 -30.79 17.37
N VAL A 29 -3.24 -31.06 16.97
CA VAL A 29 -2.71 -30.69 15.65
C VAL A 29 -3.39 -31.53 14.56
N ALA A 30 -3.40 -32.86 14.69
CA ALA A 30 -4.00 -33.81 13.74
C ALA A 30 -5.49 -33.60 13.48
N ARG A 31 -6.26 -33.08 14.45
CA ARG A 31 -7.68 -32.72 14.28
C ARG A 31 -7.93 -31.25 13.91
N GLY A 32 -6.90 -30.51 13.49
CA GLY A 32 -7.02 -29.09 13.09
C GLY A 32 -7.46 -28.16 14.23
N LYS A 33 -7.39 -28.59 15.50
CA LYS A 33 -7.73 -27.76 16.67
C LYS A 33 -6.62 -26.77 17.04
N SER A 34 -5.45 -26.90 16.43
CA SER A 34 -4.29 -26.01 16.56
C SER A 34 -3.38 -26.20 15.34
N ASN A 35 -3.03 -25.13 14.62
CA ASN A 35 -2.20 -25.24 13.40
C ASN A 35 -0.80 -25.80 13.68
N SER A 36 -0.33 -25.68 14.93
CA SER A 36 0.94 -26.24 15.39
C SER A 36 0.97 -26.39 16.92
N GLY A 37 1.98 -27.07 17.46
CA GLY A 37 2.21 -27.11 18.91
C GLY A 37 3.59 -27.65 19.33
N VAL A 38 3.90 -27.49 20.63
CA VAL A 38 5.15 -27.92 21.27
C VAL A 38 4.86 -28.77 22.50
N ALA A 39 5.46 -29.95 22.59
CA ALA A 39 5.46 -30.79 23.79
C ALA A 39 6.83 -30.69 24.49
N ILE A 40 6.91 -29.86 25.55
CA ILE A 40 8.11 -29.76 26.39
C ILE A 40 8.15 -30.98 27.32
N VAL A 41 8.91 -31.99 26.92
CA VAL A 41 8.99 -33.28 27.60
C VAL A 41 10.42 -33.58 28.08
N ARG A 42 10.49 -34.27 29.22
CA ARG A 42 11.67 -35.02 29.67
C ARG A 42 11.19 -36.33 30.29
N PRO A 43 11.87 -37.47 30.09
CA PRO A 43 13.12 -37.64 29.31
C PRO A 43 12.93 -37.34 27.80
N PRO A 44 14.03 -37.07 27.07
CA PRO A 44 14.04 -37.12 25.61
C PRO A 44 13.70 -38.54 25.10
N GLY A 45 13.63 -38.69 23.77
CA GLY A 45 13.18 -39.92 23.12
C GLY A 45 13.97 -40.39 21.91
N HIS A 46 14.62 -39.52 21.11
CA HIS A 46 15.16 -39.89 19.79
C HIS A 46 16.25 -40.97 19.77
N HIS A 47 16.87 -41.28 20.91
CA HIS A 47 17.83 -42.40 21.10
C HIS A 47 17.21 -43.66 21.73
N ALA A 48 15.95 -43.65 22.19
CA ALA A 48 15.34 -44.84 22.78
C ALA A 48 14.94 -45.84 21.70
N GLU A 49 15.45 -47.07 21.79
CA GLU A 49 15.09 -48.19 20.91
C GLU A 49 13.89 -48.95 21.46
N GLN A 50 13.49 -50.06 20.82
CA GLN A 50 12.26 -50.77 21.18
C GLN A 50 12.35 -51.49 22.54
N ASP A 51 13.54 -51.92 22.92
CA ASP A 51 13.85 -52.71 24.12
C ASP A 51 15.00 -52.13 24.98
N GLU A 52 15.71 -51.08 24.52
CA GLU A 52 16.80 -50.44 25.26
C GLU A 52 16.67 -48.90 25.37
N ALA A 53 16.99 -48.38 26.56
CA ALA A 53 17.03 -46.96 26.88
C ALA A 53 18.46 -46.38 26.73
N MET A 54 18.70 -45.60 25.68
CA MET A 54 20.01 -44.97 25.38
C MET A 54 19.93 -43.44 25.34
N GLY A 55 21.07 -42.75 25.41
CA GLY A 55 21.15 -41.29 25.19
C GLY A 55 20.24 -40.45 26.09
N PHE A 56 20.11 -40.84 27.37
CA PHE A 56 19.14 -40.27 28.34
C PHE A 56 17.65 -40.42 27.99
N CYS A 57 17.33 -41.12 26.90
CA CYS A 57 15.98 -41.38 26.43
C CYS A 57 15.42 -42.67 27.05
N LEU A 58 14.15 -42.64 27.49
CA LEU A 58 13.46 -43.85 28.01
C LEU A 58 12.38 -44.40 27.09
N TYR A 59 11.73 -43.53 26.31
CA TYR A 59 10.68 -43.87 25.35
C TYR A 59 10.80 -42.95 24.14
N ASN A 60 10.65 -43.48 22.93
CA ASN A 60 10.81 -42.67 21.73
C ASN A 60 9.58 -41.79 21.46
N ASN A 61 9.61 -40.57 22.02
CA ASN A 61 8.55 -39.57 21.91
C ASN A 61 8.10 -39.31 20.47
N VAL A 62 9.05 -39.26 19.51
CA VAL A 62 8.77 -39.04 18.09
C VAL A 62 8.04 -40.27 17.52
N ALA A 63 8.57 -41.47 17.75
CA ALA A 63 7.92 -42.69 17.27
C ALA A 63 6.54 -42.93 17.91
N ILE A 64 6.29 -42.47 19.13
CA ILE A 64 4.96 -42.50 19.78
C ILE A 64 3.97 -41.59 19.04
N ALA A 65 4.37 -40.36 18.68
CA ALA A 65 3.55 -39.47 17.86
C ALA A 65 3.26 -40.08 16.47
N MET A 66 4.29 -40.61 15.82
CA MET A 66 4.17 -41.33 14.54
C MET A 66 3.21 -42.51 14.61
N SER A 67 3.33 -43.35 15.65
CA SER A 67 2.50 -44.54 15.87
C SER A 67 1.04 -44.19 16.17
N PHE A 68 0.78 -43.00 16.71
CA PHE A 68 -0.57 -42.46 16.89
C PHE A 68 -1.18 -41.97 15.57
N LEU A 69 -0.39 -41.24 14.76
CA LEU A 69 -0.83 -40.68 13.47
C LEU A 69 -1.07 -41.76 12.39
N LEU A 70 -0.18 -42.76 12.31
CA LEU A 70 -0.21 -43.84 11.32
C LEU A 70 -1.03 -45.07 11.79
N ASN A 71 -1.86 -44.93 12.83
CA ASN A 71 -2.61 -46.03 13.43
C ASN A 71 -3.74 -46.52 12.52
N GLU A 72 -3.54 -47.64 11.83
CA GLU A 72 -4.52 -48.27 10.92
C GLU A 72 -5.90 -48.54 11.57
N LYS A 73 -5.99 -48.58 12.91
CA LYS A 73 -7.24 -48.78 13.65
C LYS A 73 -8.01 -47.48 13.93
N GLN A 74 -7.42 -46.31 13.65
CA GLN A 74 -8.06 -45.00 13.71
C GLN A 74 -7.68 -44.15 12.48
N PRO A 75 -8.21 -44.47 11.27
CA PRO A 75 -7.93 -43.75 10.03
C PRO A 75 -8.59 -42.34 9.97
N GLU A 76 -8.91 -41.72 11.11
CA GLU A 76 -9.69 -40.48 11.20
C GLU A 76 -8.91 -39.21 10.82
N PHE A 77 -7.57 -39.26 10.80
CA PHE A 77 -6.71 -38.10 10.51
C PHE A 77 -6.37 -37.92 9.03
N GLY A 78 -6.49 -38.97 8.20
CA GLY A 78 -6.18 -38.93 6.76
C GLY A 78 -4.70 -38.69 6.38
N ILE A 79 -3.79 -38.73 7.36
CA ILE A 79 -2.34 -38.47 7.17
C ILE A 79 -1.66 -39.70 6.58
N ASN A 80 -0.91 -39.49 5.49
CA ASN A 80 -0.20 -40.53 4.73
C ASN A 80 1.29 -40.22 4.54
N ARG A 81 1.73 -38.97 4.70
CA ARG A 81 3.11 -38.51 4.50
C ARG A 81 3.55 -37.64 5.67
N ILE A 82 4.63 -38.04 6.34
CA ILE A 82 5.15 -37.36 7.53
C ILE A 82 6.62 -37.01 7.33
N LEU A 83 6.98 -35.74 7.58
CA LEU A 83 8.36 -35.26 7.57
C LEU A 83 8.87 -35.15 9.02
N ILE A 84 9.93 -35.88 9.36
CA ILE A 84 10.67 -35.74 10.61
C ILE A 84 11.90 -34.86 10.38
N ILE A 85 12.08 -33.83 11.20
CA ILE A 85 13.24 -32.94 11.18
C ILE A 85 13.96 -33.03 12.54
N GLY A 86 15.14 -33.62 12.57
CA GLY A 86 16.07 -33.55 13.69
C GLY A 86 17.12 -32.46 13.47
N TRP A 87 17.22 -31.52 14.42
CA TRP A 87 18.30 -30.52 14.46
C TRP A 87 19.17 -30.63 15.72
N ASP A 88 18.89 -31.62 16.59
CA ASP A 88 19.70 -31.96 17.75
C ASP A 88 21.15 -32.22 17.31
N VAL A 89 22.13 -31.88 18.15
CA VAL A 89 23.53 -32.10 17.78
C VAL A 89 23.90 -33.59 17.74
N HIS A 90 23.07 -34.47 18.33
CA HIS A 90 23.22 -35.92 18.29
C HIS A 90 22.27 -36.54 17.24
N HIS A 91 22.66 -37.67 16.66
CA HIS A 91 21.85 -38.36 15.66
C HIS A 91 20.70 -39.17 16.29
N GLY A 92 19.46 -38.95 15.83
CA GLY A 92 18.27 -39.71 16.24
C GLY A 92 18.19 -41.13 15.66
N ASN A 93 19.26 -41.90 15.85
CA ASN A 93 19.47 -43.23 15.28
C ASN A 93 18.32 -44.20 15.54
N ALA A 94 17.78 -44.21 16.76
CA ALA A 94 16.65 -45.06 17.12
C ALA A 94 15.36 -44.65 16.39
N THR A 95 15.09 -43.35 16.26
CA THR A 95 13.95 -42.85 15.47
C THR A 95 14.07 -43.24 14.00
N GLN A 96 15.26 -43.15 13.38
CA GLN A 96 15.44 -43.58 11.99
C GLN A 96 15.29 -45.09 11.80
N LYS A 97 15.84 -45.92 12.70
CA LYS A 97 15.67 -47.38 12.68
C LYS A 97 14.18 -47.80 12.64
N MET A 98 13.31 -47.09 13.35
CA MET A 98 11.88 -47.44 13.44
C MET A 98 11.09 -47.21 12.14
N PHE A 99 11.62 -46.43 11.19
CA PHE A 99 10.96 -46.11 9.92
C PHE A 99 11.84 -46.42 8.69
N TRP A 100 12.84 -47.28 8.87
CA TRP A 100 13.92 -47.56 7.88
C TRP A 100 13.43 -48.05 6.51
N GLU A 101 12.26 -48.69 6.47
CA GLU A 101 11.61 -49.22 5.26
C GLU A 101 10.29 -48.50 4.90
N ASP A 102 9.89 -47.44 5.63
CA ASP A 102 8.57 -46.81 5.49
C ASP A 102 8.60 -45.54 4.62
N CYS A 103 8.27 -45.70 3.33
CA CYS A 103 8.15 -44.61 2.35
C CYS A 103 7.14 -43.49 2.72
N ARG A 104 6.32 -43.67 3.76
CA ARG A 104 5.44 -42.62 4.31
C ARG A 104 6.18 -41.63 5.20
N VAL A 105 7.46 -41.85 5.50
CA VAL A 105 8.22 -41.11 6.51
C VAL A 105 9.53 -40.58 5.93
N LEU A 106 9.55 -39.31 5.51
CA LEU A 106 10.79 -38.63 5.18
C LEU A 106 11.49 -38.20 6.47
N SER A 107 12.68 -38.71 6.75
CA SER A 107 13.44 -38.44 7.97
C SER A 107 14.72 -37.69 7.66
N PHE A 108 14.84 -36.46 8.17
CA PHE A 108 15.97 -35.56 7.94
C PHE A 108 16.69 -35.26 9.26
N PHE A 109 17.98 -35.60 9.38
CA PHE A 109 18.78 -35.34 10.60
C PHE A 109 20.12 -34.65 10.30
N VAL A 110 20.24 -33.38 10.72
CA VAL A 110 21.53 -32.67 10.79
C VAL A 110 22.11 -32.83 12.21
N HIS A 111 23.36 -33.25 12.32
CA HIS A 111 23.97 -33.66 13.60
C HIS A 111 25.50 -33.60 13.52
N ARG A 112 26.20 -33.67 14.66
CA ARG A 112 27.67 -33.74 14.73
C ARG A 112 28.16 -35.18 14.67
N HIS A 113 29.25 -35.42 13.95
CA HIS A 113 29.75 -36.77 13.63
C HIS A 113 31.28 -36.87 13.79
N GLU A 114 32.03 -35.89 13.27
CA GLU A 114 33.50 -35.80 13.37
C GLU A 114 34.21 -37.12 13.05
N PHE A 115 33.89 -37.71 11.89
CA PHE A 115 34.39 -39.01 11.42
C PHE A 115 34.32 -40.12 12.49
N TRP A 116 33.10 -40.40 12.99
CA TRP A 116 32.81 -41.40 14.03
C TRP A 116 33.45 -41.13 15.40
N SER A 117 33.93 -39.91 15.67
CA SER A 117 34.45 -39.53 17.01
C SER A 117 33.45 -38.82 17.91
N PHE A 118 32.28 -38.43 17.39
CA PHE A 118 31.16 -37.88 18.18
C PHE A 118 30.04 -38.91 18.43
N TYR A 119 29.41 -38.86 19.61
CA TYR A 119 28.31 -39.77 20.00
C TYR A 119 27.05 -39.52 19.14
N PRO A 120 26.35 -40.55 18.63
CA PRO A 120 26.41 -41.97 18.99
C PRO A 120 27.52 -42.82 18.34
N ALA A 121 28.32 -42.29 17.40
CA ALA A 121 29.44 -42.96 16.74
C ALA A 121 29.05 -44.34 16.13
N ASN A 122 28.02 -44.38 15.30
CA ASN A 122 27.53 -45.61 14.67
C ASN A 122 27.61 -45.56 13.15
N ASN A 123 27.33 -46.65 12.43
CA ASN A 123 27.44 -46.64 10.96
C ASN A 123 26.18 -46.09 10.25
N ASN A 124 25.04 -45.97 10.95
CA ASN A 124 23.75 -45.60 10.37
C ASN A 124 23.48 -44.09 10.40
N ASP A 125 24.37 -43.30 11.02
CA ASP A 125 24.28 -41.83 11.09
C ASP A 125 24.96 -41.12 9.90
N TYR A 126 25.70 -41.83 9.06
CA TYR A 126 26.44 -41.25 7.93
C TYR A 126 25.58 -40.99 6.68
N TYR A 127 26.06 -40.14 5.76
CA TYR A 127 25.27 -39.61 4.63
C TYR A 127 24.88 -40.63 3.55
N ASN A 128 25.52 -41.81 3.52
CA ASN A 128 25.23 -42.88 2.56
C ASN A 128 24.10 -43.82 3.03
N MET A 129 23.51 -43.53 4.19
CA MET A 129 22.52 -44.36 4.86
C MET A 129 21.12 -43.80 4.56
N VAL A 130 20.54 -44.24 3.44
CA VAL A 130 19.35 -43.63 2.82
C VAL A 130 18.04 -44.39 3.07
N GLY A 131 18.03 -45.37 3.97
CA GLY A 131 16.94 -46.32 4.17
C GLY A 131 17.02 -47.52 3.23
N GLU A 132 16.15 -48.51 3.44
CA GLU A 132 16.11 -49.77 2.68
C GLU A 132 14.71 -50.11 2.18
N GLY A 133 14.61 -51.05 1.23
CA GLY A 133 13.32 -51.49 0.70
C GLY A 133 12.51 -50.31 0.10
N PRO A 134 11.22 -50.15 0.45
CA PRO A 134 10.43 -48.98 0.05
C PRO A 134 10.93 -47.66 0.65
N GLY A 135 11.60 -47.68 1.80
CA GLY A 135 12.15 -46.51 2.50
C GLY A 135 13.44 -45.96 1.90
N ALA A 136 14.03 -46.63 0.89
CA ALA A 136 15.24 -46.17 0.22
C ALA A 136 15.03 -44.82 -0.51
N GLY A 137 15.74 -43.79 -0.05
CA GLY A 137 15.60 -42.39 -0.48
C GLY A 137 14.85 -41.50 0.52
N TYR A 138 14.22 -42.08 1.55
CA TYR A 138 13.43 -41.37 2.56
C TYR A 138 14.19 -41.12 3.88
N ILE A 139 15.42 -41.60 4.02
CA ILE A 139 16.33 -41.21 5.12
C ILE A 139 17.42 -40.26 4.59
N ILE A 140 17.60 -39.11 5.23
CA ILE A 140 18.59 -38.09 4.86
C ILE A 140 19.40 -37.69 6.10
N ASN A 141 20.69 -38.00 6.06
CA ASN A 141 21.66 -37.66 7.10
C ASN A 141 22.62 -36.57 6.63
N VAL A 142 22.77 -35.52 7.43
CA VAL A 142 23.75 -34.43 7.22
C VAL A 142 24.75 -34.44 8.39
N PRO A 143 25.80 -35.27 8.33
CA PRO A 143 26.77 -35.43 9.40
C PRO A 143 27.86 -34.33 9.34
N TRP A 144 27.89 -33.44 10.32
CA TRP A 144 28.92 -32.41 10.47
C TRP A 144 30.27 -33.05 10.89
N GLN A 145 31.31 -32.82 10.09
CA GLN A 145 32.64 -33.44 10.28
C GLN A 145 33.61 -32.59 11.11
N ASN A 146 33.09 -31.60 11.84
CA ASN A 146 33.84 -30.66 12.67
C ASN A 146 32.91 -30.05 13.75
N CYS A 147 33.46 -29.22 14.63
CA CYS A 147 32.73 -28.36 15.54
C CYS A 147 32.55 -26.94 14.95
N GLN A 148 31.94 -26.02 15.71
CA GLN A 148 31.83 -24.57 15.42
C GLN A 148 30.90 -24.15 14.26
N TYR A 149 30.17 -25.07 13.62
CA TYR A 149 29.10 -24.75 12.67
C TYR A 149 28.03 -23.84 13.31
N GLY A 150 27.56 -22.83 12.57
CA GLY A 150 26.64 -21.81 13.07
C GLY A 150 25.41 -21.61 12.19
N ASP A 151 24.70 -20.49 12.41
CA ASP A 151 23.42 -20.18 11.75
C ASP A 151 23.49 -20.29 10.22
N ALA A 152 24.59 -19.82 9.61
CA ALA A 152 24.78 -19.82 8.16
C ALA A 152 24.88 -21.24 7.57
N ASP A 153 25.58 -22.14 8.26
CA ASP A 153 25.78 -23.52 7.80
C ASP A 153 24.47 -24.33 7.87
N TYR A 154 23.74 -24.18 8.98
CA TYR A 154 22.40 -24.76 9.13
C TYR A 154 21.41 -24.19 8.10
N LEU A 155 21.42 -22.88 7.86
CA LEU A 155 20.53 -22.28 6.85
C LEU A 155 20.85 -22.71 5.43
N ALA A 156 22.13 -22.87 5.06
CA ALA A 156 22.53 -23.44 3.77
C ALA A 156 22.03 -24.88 3.58
N VAL A 157 22.09 -25.70 4.63
CA VAL A 157 21.51 -27.06 4.65
C VAL A 157 19.99 -27.04 4.51
N TRP A 158 19.31 -26.03 5.07
CA TRP A 158 17.87 -25.82 4.87
C TRP A 158 17.55 -25.45 3.41
N ASP A 159 18.27 -24.49 2.84
CA ASP A 159 18.11 -24.02 1.45
C ASP A 159 18.36 -25.11 0.41
N HIS A 160 19.43 -25.89 0.58
CA HIS A 160 19.95 -26.75 -0.49
C HIS A 160 19.59 -28.24 -0.33
N ILE A 161 19.11 -28.68 0.84
CA ILE A 161 18.76 -30.08 1.09
C ILE A 161 17.34 -30.21 1.66
N LEU A 162 17.07 -29.70 2.86
CA LEU A 162 15.78 -29.95 3.52
C LEU A 162 14.58 -29.40 2.75
N ILE A 163 14.60 -28.12 2.36
CA ILE A 163 13.44 -27.50 1.69
C ILE A 163 13.17 -28.11 0.30
N PRO A 164 14.18 -28.38 -0.56
CA PRO A 164 13.96 -29.09 -1.82
C PRO A 164 13.31 -30.48 -1.64
N PHE A 165 13.83 -31.33 -0.76
CA PHE A 165 13.27 -32.68 -0.54
C PHE A 165 11.89 -32.62 0.11
N ALA A 166 11.67 -31.70 1.07
CA ALA A 166 10.36 -31.52 1.69
C ALA A 166 9.29 -31.02 0.71
N LYS A 167 9.66 -30.19 -0.28
CA LYS A 167 8.75 -29.75 -1.36
C LYS A 167 8.41 -30.85 -2.36
N GLU A 168 9.33 -31.77 -2.64
CA GLU A 168 9.07 -32.93 -3.49
C GLU A 168 8.22 -33.99 -2.77
N PHE A 169 8.43 -34.17 -1.47
CA PHE A 169 7.69 -35.12 -0.64
C PHE A 169 6.26 -34.66 -0.31
N ASP A 170 6.04 -33.34 -0.14
CA ASP A 170 4.74 -32.73 0.24
C ASP A 170 4.14 -33.38 1.50
N PRO A 171 4.74 -33.16 2.70
CA PRO A 171 4.30 -33.80 3.94
C PRO A 171 2.97 -33.23 4.45
N ASP A 172 2.03 -34.11 4.79
CA ASP A 172 0.75 -33.73 5.39
C ASP A 172 0.94 -33.17 6.82
N ILE A 173 1.98 -33.66 7.52
CA ILE A 173 2.40 -33.19 8.85
C ILE A 173 3.92 -33.22 9.02
N ILE A 174 4.45 -32.26 9.77
CA ILE A 174 5.87 -32.12 10.10
C ILE A 174 6.10 -32.31 11.60
N ILE A 175 7.03 -33.17 11.99
CA ILE A 175 7.44 -33.39 13.38
C ILE A 175 8.90 -32.99 13.55
N ILE A 176 9.20 -32.21 14.59
CA ILE A 176 10.54 -31.68 14.87
C ILE A 176 11.08 -32.26 16.18
N SER A 177 12.20 -32.97 16.10
CA SER A 177 13.03 -33.37 17.25
C SER A 177 14.00 -32.23 17.57
N ALA A 178 13.68 -31.50 18.64
CA ALA A 178 14.23 -30.17 18.92
C ALA A 178 15.26 -30.17 20.05
N GLY A 179 16.46 -30.68 19.75
CA GLY A 179 17.65 -30.41 20.58
C GLY A 179 18.06 -28.95 20.54
N PHE A 180 18.63 -28.44 21.64
CA PHE A 180 19.15 -27.07 21.71
C PHE A 180 20.62 -27.04 22.16
N ASP A 181 21.32 -28.15 21.94
CA ASP A 181 22.74 -28.40 22.26
C ASP A 181 23.69 -28.07 21.10
N ALA A 182 23.19 -27.89 19.87
CA ALA A 182 23.93 -27.18 18.83
C ALA A 182 24.05 -25.65 19.13
N ALA A 183 23.43 -25.17 20.21
CA ALA A 183 23.46 -23.77 20.59
C ALA A 183 24.82 -23.32 21.15
N ILE A 184 25.20 -22.08 20.86
CA ILE A 184 26.45 -21.47 21.32
C ILE A 184 26.59 -21.51 22.85
N GLY A 185 27.63 -22.21 23.31
CA GLY A 185 27.94 -22.37 24.74
C GLY A 185 27.39 -23.63 25.39
N ASP A 186 26.71 -24.52 24.67
CA ASP A 186 26.45 -25.87 25.15
C ASP A 186 27.76 -26.67 25.33
N PRO A 187 27.93 -27.41 26.45
CA PRO A 187 29.18 -28.12 26.75
C PRO A 187 29.37 -29.47 26.03
N LEU A 188 28.38 -29.96 25.28
CA LEU A 188 28.42 -31.22 24.54
C LEU A 188 28.50 -30.97 23.03
N GLY A 189 27.58 -30.17 22.48
CA GLY A 189 27.42 -30.02 21.04
C GLY A 189 28.57 -29.28 20.35
N GLY A 190 29.12 -28.23 20.97
CA GLY A 190 30.29 -27.52 20.44
C GLY A 190 30.06 -26.75 19.13
N CYS A 191 28.81 -26.52 18.76
CA CYS A 191 28.41 -25.65 17.64
C CYS A 191 28.21 -24.20 18.11
N HIS A 192 27.95 -23.30 17.15
CA HIS A 192 27.82 -21.86 17.35
C HIS A 192 26.47 -21.30 16.89
N VAL A 193 25.43 -22.14 16.76
CA VAL A 193 24.07 -21.68 16.43
C VAL A 193 23.58 -20.76 17.55
N ILE A 194 23.16 -19.54 17.26
CA ILE A 194 22.61 -18.66 18.30
C ILE A 194 21.13 -19.04 18.54
N PRO A 195 20.54 -18.77 19.72
CA PRO A 195 19.13 -19.10 19.97
C PRO A 195 18.13 -18.55 18.94
N TYR A 196 18.50 -17.46 18.24
CA TYR A 196 17.74 -16.89 17.13
C TYR A 196 17.85 -17.70 15.83
N GLY A 197 18.96 -18.42 15.56
CA GLY A 197 19.11 -19.26 14.37
C GLY A 197 18.02 -20.33 14.25
N TYR A 198 17.64 -20.95 15.38
CA TYR A 198 16.50 -21.87 15.48
C TYR A 198 15.16 -21.23 15.08
N LEU A 199 14.96 -19.93 15.37
CA LEU A 199 13.75 -19.20 14.95
C LEU A 199 13.73 -19.00 13.43
N VAL A 200 14.89 -18.73 12.82
CA VAL A 200 15.00 -18.61 11.34
C VAL A 200 14.76 -19.97 10.69
N MET A 201 15.30 -21.06 11.23
CA MET A 201 15.05 -22.44 10.75
C MET A 201 13.57 -22.83 10.81
N LEU A 202 12.89 -22.56 11.94
CA LEU A 202 11.44 -22.78 12.09
C LEU A 202 10.63 -21.96 11.09
N ASN A 203 10.93 -20.67 10.99
CA ASN A 203 10.21 -19.77 10.09
C ASN A 203 10.43 -20.15 8.61
N LYS A 204 11.62 -20.64 8.25
CA LYS A 204 11.90 -21.12 6.89
C LYS A 204 11.09 -22.36 6.53
N VAL A 205 11.00 -23.33 7.45
CA VAL A 205 10.11 -24.51 7.34
C VAL A 205 8.62 -24.10 7.31
N HIS A 206 8.26 -22.87 7.67
CA HIS A 206 6.91 -22.32 7.52
C HIS A 206 6.71 -21.61 6.18
N GLN A 207 7.51 -20.59 5.88
CA GLN A 207 7.36 -19.76 4.68
C GLN A 207 7.58 -20.54 3.38
N GLU A 208 8.46 -21.55 3.38
CA GLU A 208 8.78 -22.31 2.16
C GLU A 208 7.81 -23.47 1.89
N LEU A 209 7.24 -24.09 2.93
CA LEU A 209 6.44 -25.32 2.77
C LEU A 209 4.93 -25.06 2.84
N SER A 210 4.48 -24.10 3.66
CA SER A 210 3.05 -23.76 3.76
C SER A 210 2.37 -23.22 2.49
N PRO A 211 3.04 -22.62 1.47
CA PRO A 211 2.34 -22.08 0.30
C PRO A 211 1.69 -23.10 -0.66
N PHE A 212 1.92 -24.40 -0.49
CA PHE A 212 1.44 -25.42 -1.45
C PHE A 212 0.04 -26.00 -1.13
N TRP A 213 -0.56 -25.64 0.01
CA TRP A 213 -1.90 -26.09 0.39
C TRP A 213 -2.94 -25.01 0.08
N PRO A 214 -3.92 -25.27 -0.82
CA PRO A 214 -4.86 -24.24 -1.28
C PRO A 214 -5.99 -23.99 -0.26
N ASP A 215 -6.02 -22.78 0.29
CA ASP A 215 -7.12 -22.30 1.13
C ASP A 215 -8.42 -22.14 0.31
N GLY A 216 -9.28 -23.17 0.31
CA GLY A 216 -10.70 -23.00 0.06
C GLY A 216 -11.42 -24.13 -0.68
N SER A 217 -12.23 -24.90 0.05
CA SER A 217 -13.56 -25.30 -0.46
C SER A 217 -14.55 -25.54 0.68
N SER A 218 -15.79 -25.13 0.48
CA SER A 218 -16.88 -25.28 1.45
C SER A 218 -17.77 -26.50 1.12
N SER A 219 -17.23 -27.72 1.28
CA SER A 219 -18.02 -28.96 1.33
C SER A 219 -17.22 -30.14 1.92
N ASN A 220 -17.87 -31.30 2.09
CA ASN A 220 -17.42 -32.39 2.98
C ASN A 220 -16.24 -33.22 2.45
N PHE A 221 -15.33 -33.61 3.36
CA PHE A 221 -14.25 -34.61 3.21
C PHE A 221 -13.19 -34.35 2.11
N GLY A 222 -12.04 -33.81 2.52
CA GLY A 222 -10.85 -33.65 1.65
C GLY A 222 -9.77 -32.75 2.25
N THR A 223 -9.21 -33.11 3.40
CA THR A 223 -8.28 -32.26 4.17
C THR A 223 -6.81 -32.47 3.79
N SER A 224 -6.14 -31.41 3.34
CA SER A 224 -4.69 -31.23 3.45
C SER A 224 -4.41 -29.90 4.14
N LEU A 225 -4.18 -29.94 5.45
CA LEU A 225 -3.99 -28.76 6.29
C LEU A 225 -2.61 -28.90 6.97
N GLY A 226 -1.62 -28.11 6.53
CA GLY A 226 -0.22 -28.31 6.91
C GLY A 226 0.04 -28.21 8.42
N MET A 227 0.32 -29.36 9.05
CA MET A 227 0.38 -29.52 10.50
C MET A 227 1.82 -29.55 11.05
N LYS A 228 2.05 -29.08 12.29
CA LYS A 228 3.40 -29.04 12.90
C LYS A 228 3.45 -29.39 14.39
N LEU A 229 4.32 -30.34 14.75
CA LEU A 229 4.61 -30.77 16.12
C LEU A 229 6.10 -30.58 16.45
N THR A 230 6.41 -30.06 17.64
CA THR A 230 7.79 -29.97 18.15
C THR A 230 7.92 -30.72 19.48
N CYS A 231 8.94 -31.55 19.64
CA CYS A 231 9.18 -32.35 20.84
C CYS A 231 10.63 -32.24 21.34
N GLU A 232 10.82 -32.56 22.64
CA GLU A 232 12.10 -32.72 23.34
C GLU A 232 12.74 -31.42 23.89
N ALA A 233 13.66 -31.58 24.87
CA ALA A 233 14.35 -30.48 25.57
C ALA A 233 15.62 -30.97 26.30
N THR A 234 16.79 -30.80 25.67
CA THR A 234 18.10 -31.30 26.16
C THR A 234 18.72 -30.43 27.27
N HIS A 235 20.03 -30.50 27.52
CA HIS A 235 20.61 -30.24 28.85
C HIS A 235 20.82 -28.76 29.27
N LYS A 236 20.96 -28.55 30.59
CA LYS A 236 21.28 -27.33 31.36
C LYS A 236 21.18 -25.94 30.67
N VAL A 237 20.19 -25.16 31.12
CA VAL A 237 20.15 -23.69 30.99
C VAL A 237 21.34 -23.03 31.75
N PRO A 238 21.99 -21.97 31.23
CA PRO A 238 23.20 -21.37 31.82
C PRO A 238 23.10 -20.89 33.28
N HIS A 239 24.14 -21.18 34.07
CA HIS A 239 24.25 -20.83 35.49
C HIS A 239 24.56 -19.32 35.72
N LYS A 240 23.54 -18.44 35.75
CA LYS A 240 23.72 -17.04 36.21
C LYS A 240 22.53 -16.38 36.93
N ALA A 241 21.48 -17.13 37.29
CA ALA A 241 20.36 -16.60 38.07
C ALA A 241 20.61 -16.69 39.60
N LYS A 242 21.09 -15.60 40.23
CA LYS A 242 21.04 -15.46 41.70
C LYS A 242 19.61 -15.10 42.12
N SER A 243 18.97 -15.96 42.91
CA SER A 243 17.59 -15.78 43.36
C SER A 243 17.49 -14.91 44.62
N THR A 244 17.08 -13.66 44.47
CA THR A 244 16.68 -12.79 45.60
C THR A 244 15.37 -12.06 45.29
N HIS A 245 14.25 -12.78 45.40
CA HIS A 245 13.05 -12.41 46.17
C HIS A 245 11.92 -13.43 45.91
N LYS A 246 11.04 -13.63 46.90
CA LYS A 246 9.89 -14.55 46.80
C LYS A 246 8.78 -13.88 45.98
N GLY A 247 8.28 -14.52 44.91
CA GLY A 247 7.06 -14.07 44.22
C GLY A 247 7.09 -14.00 42.69
N ALA A 248 7.78 -14.90 41.98
CA ALA A 248 7.75 -14.92 40.51
C ALA A 248 7.61 -16.35 39.96
N ARG A 249 6.41 -16.71 39.48
CA ARG A 249 6.19 -17.87 38.59
C ARG A 249 6.31 -17.43 37.13
N ARG A 250 7.53 -17.24 36.63
CA ARG A 250 7.81 -17.04 35.18
C ARG A 250 9.06 -17.83 34.78
N ALA A 251 9.01 -18.46 33.62
CA ALA A 251 10.07 -19.34 33.13
C ALA A 251 11.27 -18.56 32.54
N CYS A 252 12.37 -19.27 32.30
CA CYS A 252 13.66 -18.71 31.86
C CYS A 252 13.65 -18.30 30.37
N PRO A 253 14.44 -17.30 29.92
CA PRO A 253 14.57 -16.93 28.50
C PRO A 253 14.97 -18.06 27.53
N SER A 254 15.48 -19.21 27.99
CA SER A 254 15.66 -20.40 27.15
C SER A 254 14.34 -21.02 26.65
N MET A 255 13.18 -20.51 27.08
CA MET A 255 11.85 -20.93 26.63
C MET A 255 11.31 -20.08 25.46
N ALA A 256 12.17 -19.31 24.79
CA ALA A 256 11.79 -18.41 23.68
C ALA A 256 11.03 -19.14 22.55
N HIS A 257 11.34 -20.42 22.29
CA HIS A 257 10.71 -21.22 21.25
C HIS A 257 9.20 -21.48 21.46
N LEU A 258 8.68 -21.38 22.70
CA LEU A 258 7.23 -21.36 22.92
C LEU A 258 6.56 -20.11 22.36
N ARG A 259 7.27 -18.98 22.32
CA ARG A 259 6.73 -17.72 21.77
C ARG A 259 6.54 -17.82 20.27
N THR A 260 7.35 -18.61 19.57
CA THR A 260 7.21 -18.85 18.12
C THR A 260 5.82 -19.39 17.71
N HIS A 261 5.12 -20.08 18.62
CA HIS A 261 3.75 -20.56 18.41
C HIS A 261 2.65 -19.58 18.85
N ALA A 262 3.02 -18.41 19.38
CA ALA A 262 2.11 -17.36 19.83
C ALA A 262 2.35 -15.98 19.15
N GLN A 263 3.59 -15.70 18.73
CA GLN A 263 4.08 -14.43 18.17
C GLN A 263 5.46 -14.62 17.51
N VAL A 264 5.59 -14.28 16.22
CA VAL A 264 6.88 -14.17 15.51
C VAL A 264 6.96 -12.79 14.86
N ARG A 265 7.62 -11.85 15.55
CA ARG A 265 7.52 -10.41 15.27
C ARG A 265 8.86 -9.75 15.60
N CYS A 266 9.44 -9.05 14.63
CA CYS A 266 10.74 -8.37 14.69
C CYS A 266 11.96 -9.26 15.01
N PHE A 267 12.76 -9.55 13.99
CA PHE A 267 13.96 -8.74 13.74
C PHE A 267 14.44 -8.94 12.29
N ARG A 268 14.96 -7.88 11.67
CA ARG A 268 15.69 -7.92 10.39
C ARG A 268 16.91 -7.01 10.46
N GLN A 269 17.92 -7.30 9.64
CA GLN A 269 19.18 -6.55 9.54
C GLN A 269 20.03 -6.41 10.83
N GLN A 270 20.59 -7.53 11.30
CA GLN A 270 22.06 -7.56 11.32
C GLN A 270 22.56 -8.28 10.06
N ARG A 271 22.83 -7.51 8.99
CA ARG A 271 23.81 -7.93 7.99
C ARG A 271 25.22 -7.74 8.57
N LEU A 272 25.56 -8.55 9.56
CA LEU A 272 26.92 -9.08 9.59
C LEU A 272 27.12 -9.79 8.26
N LEU A 273 28.22 -9.48 7.56
CA LEU A 273 28.69 -10.29 6.44
C LEU A 273 29.28 -11.58 7.01
N LEU A 274 28.39 -12.46 7.49
CA LEU A 274 28.72 -13.85 7.82
C LEU A 274 28.94 -14.60 6.51
N MET A 275 30.09 -14.36 5.89
CA MET A 275 30.72 -15.39 5.08
C MET A 275 31.00 -16.61 5.98
N PRO A 276 30.95 -17.84 5.46
CA PRO A 276 31.53 -18.98 6.16
C PRO A 276 32.98 -18.64 6.53
N CYS A 277 33.43 -19.09 7.70
CA CYS A 277 34.68 -18.57 8.29
C CYS A 277 35.89 -18.75 7.35
N ASN A 278 36.90 -17.87 7.44
CA ASN A 278 38.05 -17.90 6.52
C ASN A 278 38.87 -19.21 6.54
N SER A 279 38.62 -20.11 7.51
CA SER A 279 39.09 -21.51 7.49
C SER A 279 38.59 -22.29 6.27
N THR A 280 37.37 -22.00 5.80
CA THR A 280 36.66 -22.72 4.74
C THR A 280 37.20 -22.42 3.34
N CYS A 281 37.98 -21.35 3.16
CA CYS A 281 38.66 -21.06 1.89
C CYS A 281 39.95 -21.89 1.68
N ILE A 282 40.39 -22.65 2.69
CA ILE A 282 41.61 -23.49 2.64
C ILE A 282 41.29 -24.96 2.99
N ALA A 283 40.04 -25.30 3.33
CA ALA A 283 39.57 -26.67 3.55
C ALA A 283 38.12 -26.90 3.06
N LEU A 284 37.93 -27.96 2.27
CA LEU A 284 36.70 -28.27 1.53
C LEU A 284 35.43 -28.77 2.29
N PRO A 285 35.45 -29.33 3.52
CA PRO A 285 34.41 -30.26 3.99
C PRO A 285 32.93 -29.87 3.87
N CYS A 286 32.56 -28.58 3.93
CA CYS A 286 31.15 -28.17 3.92
C CYS A 286 30.48 -28.48 2.57
N ASN A 287 31.12 -28.14 1.44
CA ASN A 287 30.61 -28.54 0.13
C ASN A 287 30.67 -30.06 -0.07
N THR A 288 31.68 -30.73 0.49
CA THR A 288 31.85 -32.19 0.36
C THR A 288 30.71 -32.96 1.04
N ALA A 289 30.35 -32.65 2.29
CA ALA A 289 29.27 -33.34 3.00
C ALA A 289 27.90 -33.11 2.33
N CYS A 290 27.58 -31.86 1.98
CA CYS A 290 26.32 -31.50 1.33
C CYS A 290 26.18 -32.14 -0.07
N ALA A 291 27.24 -32.08 -0.89
CA ALA A 291 27.21 -32.70 -2.22
C ALA A 291 27.13 -34.23 -2.16
N LEU A 292 27.77 -34.88 -1.18
CA LEU A 292 27.70 -36.33 -1.02
C LEU A 292 26.31 -36.79 -0.56
N ALA A 293 25.67 -36.11 0.38
CA ALA A 293 24.29 -36.39 0.78
C ALA A 293 23.31 -36.24 -0.41
N LEU A 294 23.44 -35.14 -1.17
CA LEU A 294 22.66 -34.91 -2.40
C LEU A 294 22.86 -36.03 -3.44
N VAL A 295 24.11 -36.44 -3.69
CA VAL A 295 24.44 -37.47 -4.69
C VAL A 295 23.96 -38.87 -4.28
N GLN A 296 23.91 -39.20 -2.99
CA GLN A 296 23.43 -40.51 -2.53
C GLN A 296 21.89 -40.62 -2.53
N ALA A 297 21.16 -39.54 -2.28
CA ALA A 297 19.70 -39.54 -2.32
C ALA A 297 19.12 -39.40 -3.75
N TYR A 298 19.85 -38.77 -4.67
CA TYR A 298 19.42 -38.50 -6.06
C TYR A 298 18.90 -39.71 -6.88
N PRO A 299 19.39 -40.96 -6.74
CA PRO A 299 18.89 -42.09 -7.53
C PRO A 299 17.42 -42.47 -7.27
N HIS A 300 16.82 -41.91 -6.21
CA HIS A 300 15.50 -42.27 -5.71
C HIS A 300 14.45 -41.14 -5.85
N THR A 301 14.82 -39.96 -6.36
CA THR A 301 13.92 -38.81 -6.54
C THR A 301 13.82 -38.35 -7.99
N SER A 302 12.82 -37.52 -8.29
CA SER A 302 12.45 -37.05 -9.64
C SER A 302 13.09 -35.70 -10.02
N MET A 303 14.13 -35.27 -9.29
CA MET A 303 14.69 -33.92 -9.37
C MET A 303 15.17 -33.50 -10.78
N PRO A 304 14.84 -32.25 -11.22
CA PRO A 304 15.24 -31.74 -12.52
C PRO A 304 16.74 -31.45 -12.61
N ARG A 305 17.32 -31.70 -13.81
CA ARG A 305 18.77 -31.64 -14.08
C ARG A 305 19.48 -30.32 -13.77
N HIS A 306 18.76 -29.22 -13.55
CA HIS A 306 19.35 -27.91 -13.29
C HIS A 306 20.01 -27.75 -11.91
N ALA A 307 19.56 -28.47 -10.88
CA ALA A 307 20.23 -28.42 -9.56
C ALA A 307 21.67 -28.97 -9.63
N CYS A 308 21.85 -30.09 -10.35
CA CYS A 308 23.16 -30.67 -10.62
C CYS A 308 24.05 -29.71 -11.42
N ALA A 309 23.50 -29.00 -12.41
CA ALA A 309 24.28 -28.08 -13.26
C ALA A 309 24.97 -26.94 -12.48
N ILE A 310 24.40 -26.48 -11.36
CA ILE A 310 25.02 -25.43 -10.53
C ILE A 310 26.24 -26.00 -9.79
N LEU A 311 26.08 -27.14 -9.10
CA LEU A 311 27.17 -27.78 -8.35
C LEU A 311 28.26 -28.36 -9.26
N HIS A 312 27.90 -28.84 -10.46
CA HIS A 312 28.88 -29.40 -11.40
C HIS A 312 29.75 -28.32 -12.05
N VAL A 313 29.27 -27.07 -12.16
CA VAL A 313 30.06 -25.92 -12.59
C VAL A 313 31.13 -25.59 -11.54
N ASP A 314 30.75 -25.40 -10.28
CA ASP A 314 31.70 -25.08 -9.20
C ASP A 314 32.71 -26.22 -8.95
N ALA A 315 32.28 -27.48 -9.06
CA ALA A 315 33.17 -28.64 -8.95
C ALA A 315 34.20 -28.73 -10.10
N CYS A 316 33.83 -28.37 -11.33
CA CYS A 316 34.74 -28.39 -12.47
C CYS A 316 35.72 -27.21 -12.47
N PHE A 317 35.28 -26.01 -12.08
CA PHE A 317 36.17 -24.84 -11.97
C PHE A 317 37.31 -25.01 -10.94
N GLY A 318 37.15 -25.91 -9.96
CA GLY A 318 38.20 -26.24 -8.99
C GLY A 318 39.36 -27.08 -9.54
N ALA A 319 39.22 -27.71 -10.73
CA ALA A 319 40.24 -28.62 -11.27
C ALA A 319 41.31 -27.92 -12.13
N ASP A 320 40.91 -26.97 -12.98
CA ASP A 320 41.81 -26.32 -13.95
C ASP A 320 42.68 -25.19 -13.35
N LEU A 321 42.46 -24.81 -12.09
CA LEU A 321 43.17 -23.71 -11.41
C LEU A 321 44.49 -24.12 -10.71
N LEU A 322 44.97 -25.35 -10.90
CA LEU A 322 46.24 -25.84 -10.33
C LEU A 322 47.51 -25.40 -11.10
N LEU A 323 47.40 -24.51 -12.10
CA LEU A 323 48.50 -24.19 -13.03
C LEU A 323 48.66 -22.71 -13.44
N ASP A 324 48.48 -21.72 -12.54
CA ASP A 324 49.19 -20.42 -12.68
C ASP A 324 49.39 -19.65 -11.35
N ASP A 325 50.22 -20.19 -10.44
CA ASP A 325 50.53 -19.56 -9.14
C ASP A 325 51.59 -18.44 -9.23
N GLN A 326 51.43 -17.48 -10.15
CA GLN A 326 52.16 -16.20 -10.13
C GLN A 326 51.37 -15.01 -10.70
N LYS A 327 51.17 -13.98 -9.85
CA LYS A 327 50.76 -12.57 -10.11
C LYS A 327 49.26 -12.22 -10.04
N ALA A 328 48.78 -11.91 -8.84
CA ALA A 328 47.96 -10.71 -8.63
C ALA A 328 48.05 -10.22 -7.17
N ASN A 329 48.65 -9.06 -6.93
CA ASN A 329 48.78 -8.50 -5.59
C ASN A 329 47.60 -7.54 -5.31
N ILE A 330 46.47 -8.07 -4.85
CA ILE A 330 45.29 -7.28 -4.46
C ILE A 330 44.80 -7.74 -3.08
N ASN A 331 45.06 -6.95 -2.04
CA ASN A 331 44.45 -7.15 -0.73
C ASN A 331 42.96 -6.74 -0.77
N PRO A 332 42.02 -7.60 -0.32
CA PRO A 332 40.67 -7.13 -0.01
C PRO A 332 40.71 -6.13 1.17
N PRO A 333 39.81 -5.14 1.23
CA PRO A 333 39.91 -4.05 2.19
C PRO A 333 39.61 -4.51 3.63
N LEU A 334 40.61 -4.41 4.50
CA LEU A 334 40.47 -4.50 5.96
C LEU A 334 39.45 -3.47 6.46
N ARG A 335 38.22 -3.91 6.75
CA ARG A 335 37.25 -3.14 7.54
C ARG A 335 37.44 -3.47 9.02
N ALA A 336 37.52 -2.43 9.85
CA ALA A 336 37.84 -2.57 11.26
C ALA A 336 36.74 -3.34 12.02
N ILE A 337 37.09 -4.50 12.58
CA ILE A 337 36.28 -5.16 13.60
C ILE A 337 36.50 -4.38 14.90
N ASN A 338 35.47 -3.68 15.37
CA ASN A 338 35.46 -3.16 16.74
C ASN A 338 35.43 -4.34 17.72
N ILE A 339 36.54 -4.59 18.39
CA ILE A 339 36.65 -5.63 19.42
C ILE A 339 35.89 -5.17 20.66
N ILE A 340 34.57 -5.41 20.67
CA ILE A 340 33.76 -5.28 21.88
C ILE A 340 34.14 -6.42 22.83
N LEU A 341 34.88 -6.06 23.88
CA LEU A 341 35.38 -7.00 24.88
C LEU A 341 34.23 -7.66 25.67
N ARG A 342 34.05 -8.97 25.47
CA ARG A 342 33.34 -9.93 26.34
C ARG A 342 32.24 -9.32 27.23
N GLN A 343 31.13 -8.91 26.63
CA GLN A 343 29.85 -8.82 27.32
C GLN A 343 28.81 -9.66 26.57
N GLU A 344 28.11 -10.52 27.31
CA GLU A 344 26.92 -11.23 26.82
C GLU A 344 25.86 -10.17 26.47
N PRO A 345 25.34 -10.10 25.22
CA PRO A 345 24.20 -9.24 24.94
C PRO A 345 23.03 -9.68 25.82
N GLN A 346 22.47 -8.76 26.61
CA GLN A 346 21.24 -9.06 27.34
C GLN A 346 20.15 -9.37 26.32
N ALA A 347 19.49 -10.53 26.46
CA ALA A 347 18.37 -10.89 25.62
C ALA A 347 17.30 -9.79 25.70
N PHE A 348 17.02 -9.14 24.56
CA PHE A 348 16.04 -8.08 24.48
C PHE A 348 14.67 -8.60 24.94
N ARG A 349 13.92 -7.76 25.67
CA ARG A 349 12.52 -8.04 25.93
C ARG A 349 11.75 -7.86 24.63
N GLU A 350 11.29 -8.96 24.06
CA GLU A 350 10.19 -8.91 23.09
C GLU A 350 8.96 -8.34 23.81
N SER A 351 8.52 -7.14 23.40
CA SER A 351 7.34 -6.46 23.93
C SER A 351 6.37 -6.11 22.80
N ILE A 352 5.29 -6.90 22.77
CA ILE A 352 3.91 -6.63 22.31
C ILE A 352 3.70 -5.89 20.98
N ASP A 353 2.83 -6.47 20.16
CA ASP A 353 2.48 -5.94 18.84
C ASP A 353 1.59 -4.69 18.88
N VAL A 354 1.73 -3.90 17.82
CA VAL A 354 0.87 -2.82 17.29
C VAL A 354 -0.12 -2.19 18.25
N VAL A 355 0.07 -0.90 18.52
CA VAL A 355 -0.96 -0.11 19.20
C VAL A 355 -2.03 0.40 18.26
N TYR A 356 -3.26 0.43 18.77
CA TYR A 356 -4.43 1.07 18.21
C TYR A 356 -5.00 2.06 19.23
N PHE A 357 -5.11 3.35 18.85
CA PHE A 357 -5.79 4.39 19.63
C PHE A 357 -7.10 4.79 18.94
N VAL A 358 -8.25 4.59 19.60
CA VAL A 358 -9.44 5.49 19.54
C VAL A 358 -10.39 5.21 20.72
N LEU A 359 -10.91 6.27 21.37
CA LEU A 359 -12.32 6.41 21.76
C LEU A 359 -12.61 7.89 22.13
N GLU A 360 -13.78 8.41 21.70
CA GLU A 360 -14.31 9.79 21.87
C GLU A 360 -14.11 10.82 20.71
N PHE A 361 -14.55 10.47 19.49
CA PHE A 361 -14.67 11.43 18.36
C PHE A 361 -16.11 11.69 17.88
N SER A 362 -17.14 11.24 18.61
CA SER A 362 -18.56 11.41 18.25
C SER A 362 -19.05 12.87 18.17
N ILE A 363 -18.22 13.82 18.60
CA ILE A 363 -18.56 15.24 18.82
C ILE A 363 -18.17 16.11 17.60
N PHE A 364 -17.34 15.60 16.69
CA PHE A 364 -16.91 16.32 15.47
C PHE A 364 -17.87 16.18 14.27
N VAL A 365 -19.11 15.70 14.48
CA VAL A 365 -20.05 15.39 13.40
C VAL A 365 -21.07 16.51 13.18
N GLY A 366 -20.87 17.32 12.15
CA GLY A 366 -21.81 18.36 11.71
C GLY A 366 -22.42 18.08 10.33
N ILE A 367 -23.74 17.83 10.30
CA ILE A 367 -24.65 17.78 9.11
C ILE A 367 -24.35 16.73 8.02
N CYS A 368 -23.10 16.37 7.73
CA CYS A 368 -22.77 15.25 6.84
C CYS A 368 -22.98 13.89 7.53
N LEU A 369 -24.13 13.26 7.27
CA LEU A 369 -24.50 11.91 7.76
C LEU A 369 -23.40 10.85 7.56
N VAL A 370 -22.61 10.97 6.50
CA VAL A 370 -21.48 10.08 6.18
C VAL A 370 -20.48 9.95 7.33
N ALA A 371 -20.25 11.03 8.11
CA ALA A 371 -19.20 11.05 9.13
C ALA A 371 -19.54 10.22 10.40
N PHE A 372 -20.82 10.05 10.74
CA PHE A 372 -21.23 9.24 11.90
C PHE A 372 -21.11 7.74 11.60
N GLU A 373 -21.54 7.33 10.40
CA GLU A 373 -21.37 5.94 9.98
C GLU A 373 -19.89 5.58 9.80
N PHE A 374 -19.07 6.50 9.26
CA PHE A 374 -17.64 6.27 9.02
C PHE A 374 -16.92 5.62 10.19
N PHE A 375 -17.00 6.25 11.37
CA PHE A 375 -16.25 5.78 12.52
C PHE A 375 -16.75 4.41 12.99
N SER A 376 -18.08 4.27 13.08
CA SER A 376 -18.74 3.00 13.37
C SER A 376 -18.35 1.90 12.39
N TRP A 377 -18.26 2.19 11.09
CA TRP A 377 -17.98 1.20 10.04
C TRP A 377 -16.54 0.68 10.12
N VAL A 378 -15.55 1.57 10.15
CA VAL A 378 -14.13 1.18 10.26
C VAL A 378 -13.92 0.41 11.57
N PHE A 379 -14.36 0.94 12.71
CA PHE A 379 -14.22 0.33 14.03
C PHE A 379 -14.91 -1.05 14.12
N LYS A 380 -16.11 -1.20 13.54
CA LYS A 380 -16.89 -2.44 13.58
C LYS A 380 -16.37 -3.52 12.63
N TRP A 381 -15.86 -3.17 11.45
CA TRP A 381 -15.15 -4.14 10.60
C TRP A 381 -13.82 -4.57 11.22
N VAL A 382 -13.06 -3.61 11.75
CA VAL A 382 -11.83 -3.84 12.52
C VAL A 382 -12.05 -4.83 13.65
N LEU A 383 -13.08 -4.64 14.49
CA LEU A 383 -13.35 -5.53 15.63
C LEU A 383 -14.02 -6.86 15.27
N VAL A 384 -14.48 -7.04 14.03
CA VAL A 384 -14.99 -8.34 13.53
C VAL A 384 -13.84 -9.23 13.06
N ASP A 385 -12.70 -8.67 12.67
CA ASP A 385 -11.50 -9.43 12.37
C ASP A 385 -10.68 -9.74 13.64
N PHE A 386 -10.55 -11.03 13.97
CA PHE A 386 -9.81 -11.53 15.14
C PHE A 386 -8.34 -11.05 15.20
N SER A 387 -7.77 -10.58 14.08
CA SER A 387 -6.44 -9.96 14.03
C SER A 387 -6.24 -8.85 15.07
N PHE A 388 -7.27 -8.06 15.38
CA PHE A 388 -7.15 -6.92 16.29
C PHE A 388 -7.10 -7.30 17.78
N LEU A 389 -7.48 -8.53 18.16
CA LEU A 389 -7.26 -9.04 19.53
C LEU A 389 -5.76 -9.22 19.88
N ARG A 390 -4.88 -9.01 18.90
CA ARG A 390 -3.41 -9.06 19.02
C ARG A 390 -2.78 -7.67 19.18
N CYS A 391 -3.54 -6.59 18.95
CA CYS A 391 -3.11 -5.21 19.18
C CYS A 391 -3.18 -4.86 20.67
N VAL A 392 -2.42 -3.85 21.12
CA VAL A 392 -2.67 -3.18 22.40
C VAL A 392 -3.52 -1.94 22.18
N LEU A 393 -4.66 -1.86 22.86
CA LEU A 393 -5.51 -0.68 22.86
C LEU A 393 -4.98 0.34 23.89
N PHE A 394 -4.96 1.61 23.52
CA PHE A 394 -4.70 2.75 24.40
C PHE A 394 -5.81 3.80 24.25
N ASP A 395 -6.16 4.44 25.37
CA ASP A 395 -7.16 5.52 25.40
C ASP A 395 -6.62 6.78 24.72
N ALA A 396 -7.48 7.54 24.03
CA ALA A 396 -7.07 8.76 23.34
C ALA A 396 -6.58 9.83 24.34
N LYS A 397 -5.59 10.62 23.90
CA LYS A 397 -4.91 11.62 24.76
C LYS A 397 -4.80 12.96 24.06
N GLU A 398 -5.05 14.04 24.80
CA GLU A 398 -4.83 15.42 24.33
C GLU A 398 -3.35 15.78 24.23
N ALA A 399 -2.98 16.54 23.20
CA ALA A 399 -1.68 17.20 23.12
C ALA A 399 -1.59 18.39 24.09
N GLU A 400 -0.40 18.64 24.65
CA GLU A 400 -0.14 19.88 25.38
C GLU A 400 0.04 21.05 24.39
N ASP A 401 -0.48 22.24 24.70
CA ASP A 401 -0.32 23.46 23.89
C ASP A 401 1.14 23.65 23.42
N LYS A 402 2.09 23.37 24.31
CA LYS A 402 3.54 23.44 24.08
C LYS A 402 3.99 22.64 22.86
N SER A 403 3.49 21.42 22.69
CA SER A 403 3.86 20.52 21.59
C SER A 403 3.23 20.99 20.26
N ILE A 404 2.00 21.50 20.30
CA ILE A 404 1.30 22.06 19.14
C ILE A 404 2.00 23.36 18.67
N LEU A 405 2.38 24.22 19.61
CA LEU A 405 3.13 25.47 19.41
C LEU A 405 4.56 25.26 18.88
N ALA A 406 5.05 24.03 18.79
CA ALA A 406 6.33 23.74 18.14
C ALA A 406 6.27 23.90 16.61
N VAL A 407 5.08 23.76 16.00
CA VAL A 407 4.87 23.91 14.54
C VAL A 407 3.75 24.88 14.16
N HIS A 408 2.79 25.16 15.04
CA HIS A 408 1.73 26.15 14.84
C HIS A 408 1.98 27.44 15.64
N SER A 409 1.35 28.55 15.22
CA SER A 409 1.43 29.82 15.95
C SER A 409 0.41 29.92 17.08
N VAL A 410 0.69 30.80 18.04
CA VAL A 410 -0.21 31.12 19.16
C VAL A 410 -1.60 31.56 18.68
N ASN A 411 -1.68 32.28 17.56
CA ASN A 411 -2.96 32.72 17.00
C ASN A 411 -3.80 31.53 16.50
N HIS A 412 -3.15 30.58 15.81
CA HIS A 412 -3.80 29.39 15.27
C HIS A 412 -4.23 28.44 16.40
N VAL A 413 -3.35 28.17 17.36
CA VAL A 413 -3.66 27.32 18.52
C VAL A 413 -4.80 27.90 19.34
N ASN A 414 -4.80 29.21 19.63
CA ASN A 414 -5.91 29.86 20.34
C ASN A 414 -7.22 29.79 19.55
N LEU A 415 -7.19 29.99 18.23
CA LEU A 415 -8.39 29.89 17.39
C LEU A 415 -9.02 28.49 17.48
N ILE A 416 -8.23 27.43 17.24
CA ILE A 416 -8.73 26.04 17.28
C ILE A 416 -9.18 25.66 18.70
N LYS A 417 -8.53 26.19 19.74
CA LYS A 417 -8.92 25.99 21.15
C LYS A 417 -10.26 26.64 21.49
N ASP A 418 -10.45 27.88 21.05
CA ASP A 418 -11.64 28.67 21.40
C ASP A 418 -12.85 28.36 20.50
N ILE A 419 -12.67 27.84 19.27
CA ILE A 419 -13.77 27.67 18.28
C ILE A 419 -14.89 26.74 18.76
N SER A 420 -14.57 25.74 19.60
CA SER A 420 -15.55 24.85 20.24
C SER A 420 -16.46 25.58 21.22
N SER A 421 -15.97 26.64 21.87
CA SER A 421 -16.62 27.26 23.03
C SER A 421 -18.01 27.83 22.72
N ASN A 422 -18.86 27.89 23.75
CA ASN A 422 -20.21 28.47 23.69
C ASN A 422 -20.27 29.96 23.31
N GLN A 423 -19.12 30.62 23.14
CA GLN A 423 -19.04 31.99 22.59
C GLN A 423 -19.29 31.99 21.06
N TYR A 424 -18.91 30.92 20.37
CA TYR A 424 -19.13 30.76 18.93
C TYR A 424 -20.40 29.94 18.67
N SER A 425 -21.50 30.63 18.39
CA SER A 425 -22.67 29.99 17.77
C SER A 425 -22.28 29.26 16.48
N GLU A 426 -23.04 28.23 16.09
CA GLU A 426 -22.93 27.53 14.80
C GLU A 426 -22.72 28.51 13.61
N LYS A 427 -23.50 29.59 13.54
CA LYS A 427 -23.41 30.61 12.49
C LYS A 427 -22.12 31.45 12.55
N ALA A 428 -21.47 31.54 13.71
CA ALA A 428 -20.14 32.13 13.84
C ALA A 428 -19.06 31.14 13.40
N ARG A 429 -19.14 29.87 13.82
CA ARG A 429 -18.24 28.80 13.38
C ARG A 429 -18.25 28.61 11.86
N ALA A 430 -19.42 28.58 11.24
CA ALA A 430 -19.59 28.47 9.79
C ALA A 430 -19.02 29.70 9.03
N ARG A 431 -19.16 30.92 9.58
CA ARG A 431 -18.52 32.12 9.01
C ARG A 431 -17.01 32.06 9.09
N ILE A 432 -16.46 31.61 10.22
CA ILE A 432 -15.01 31.47 10.40
C ILE A 432 -14.48 30.40 9.44
N ALA A 433 -15.13 29.23 9.37
CA ALA A 433 -14.81 28.16 8.42
C ALA A 433 -14.80 28.66 6.96
N SER A 434 -15.73 29.53 6.57
CA SER A 434 -15.78 30.10 5.20
C SER A 434 -14.64 31.06 4.84
N MET A 435 -13.75 31.39 5.79
CA MET A 435 -12.51 32.12 5.52
C MET A 435 -11.32 31.19 5.17
N TYR A 436 -11.49 29.88 5.33
CA TYR A 436 -10.45 28.85 5.19
C TYR A 436 -10.74 27.90 4.02
N ASN A 437 -9.69 27.31 3.44
CA ASN A 437 -9.82 26.45 2.26
C ASN A 437 -10.25 25.02 2.65
N SER A 438 -11.51 24.65 2.39
CA SER A 438 -12.09 23.33 2.70
C SER A 438 -12.05 22.96 4.19
N ILE A 439 -12.59 23.83 5.05
CA ILE A 439 -12.74 23.61 6.49
C ILE A 439 -14.21 23.67 6.92
N TYR A 440 -14.53 22.95 8.01
CA TYR A 440 -15.75 23.11 8.79
C TYR A 440 -15.42 23.07 10.29
N PHE A 441 -16.32 23.63 11.11
CA PHE A 441 -16.18 23.71 12.57
C PHE A 441 -17.51 23.41 13.27
N ASN A 442 -17.44 22.87 14.48
CA ASN A 442 -18.54 22.40 15.32
C ASN A 442 -18.12 22.41 16.80
N GLU A 443 -19.01 21.98 17.69
CA GLU A 443 -18.80 21.86 19.13
C GLU A 443 -17.56 21.03 19.51
N GLY A 444 -17.28 19.93 18.82
CA GLY A 444 -16.15 19.03 19.13
C GLY A 444 -14.82 19.36 18.47
N SER A 445 -14.69 20.50 17.79
CA SER A 445 -13.52 20.81 16.93
C SER A 445 -12.19 20.96 17.66
N SER A 446 -12.17 21.63 18.82
CA SER A 446 -10.98 21.72 19.67
C SER A 446 -10.58 20.33 20.18
N GLU A 447 -11.49 19.70 20.92
CA GLU A 447 -11.30 18.40 21.58
C GLU A 447 -10.79 17.33 20.59
N ALA A 448 -11.43 17.20 19.42
CA ALA A 448 -10.98 16.28 18.39
C ALA A 448 -9.56 16.60 17.86
N ALA A 449 -9.23 17.87 17.61
CA ALA A 449 -7.89 18.25 17.14
C ALA A 449 -6.79 18.01 18.20
N TYR A 450 -7.10 18.25 19.47
CA TYR A 450 -6.18 18.00 20.58
C TYR A 450 -5.97 16.49 20.81
N LEU A 451 -7.05 15.68 20.80
CA LEU A 451 -7.00 14.22 20.90
C LEU A 451 -6.27 13.58 19.70
N ALA A 452 -6.46 14.11 18.50
CA ALA A 452 -5.79 13.64 17.29
C ALA A 452 -4.27 13.84 17.39
N ALA A 453 -3.82 15.06 17.68
CA ALA A 453 -2.41 15.38 17.82
C ALA A 453 -1.76 14.60 18.98
N GLY A 454 -2.41 14.53 20.14
CA GLY A 454 -1.85 13.88 21.33
C GLY A 454 -1.75 12.35 21.22
N SER A 455 -2.69 11.71 20.54
CA SER A 455 -2.63 10.27 20.27
C SER A 455 -1.50 9.92 19.27
N VAL A 456 -1.26 10.78 18.26
CA VAL A 456 -0.11 10.63 17.35
C VAL A 456 1.22 10.90 18.06
N ILE A 457 1.28 11.87 19.00
CA ILE A 457 2.43 12.05 19.90
C ILE A 457 2.70 10.77 20.70
N GLU A 458 1.69 10.20 21.38
CA GLU A 458 1.94 9.10 22.31
C GLU A 458 2.36 7.80 21.62
N VAL A 459 1.70 7.41 20.52
CA VAL A 459 2.15 6.23 19.75
C VAL A 459 3.58 6.41 19.24
N THR A 460 3.93 7.63 18.81
CA THR A 460 5.27 7.99 18.32
C THR A 460 6.31 7.94 19.43
N GLU A 461 6.03 8.47 20.62
CA GLU A 461 6.93 8.37 21.78
C GLU A 461 7.17 6.90 22.18
N LYS A 462 6.12 6.07 22.17
CA LYS A 462 6.19 4.66 22.55
C LYS A 462 6.99 3.80 21.55
N VAL A 463 6.80 4.02 20.24
CA VAL A 463 7.61 3.38 19.19
C VAL A 463 9.06 3.90 19.22
N ALA A 464 9.27 5.20 19.45
CA ALA A 464 10.62 5.77 19.59
C ALA A 464 11.39 5.15 20.76
N LYS A 465 10.75 4.99 21.93
CA LYS A 465 11.31 4.29 23.11
C LYS A 465 11.57 2.79 22.89
N GLY A 466 10.86 2.15 21.96
CA GLY A 466 10.78 0.69 21.90
C GLY A 466 9.92 0.08 23.02
N GLU A 467 8.95 0.83 23.57
CA GLU A 467 7.83 0.22 24.30
C GLU A 467 6.99 -0.66 23.35
N LEU A 468 6.99 -0.30 22.06
CA LEU A 468 6.29 -0.93 20.95
C LEU A 468 7.23 -1.11 19.76
N ASN A 469 6.98 -2.13 18.94
CA ASN A 469 7.68 -2.29 17.65
C ASN A 469 7.19 -1.27 16.60
N SER A 470 5.89 -1.08 16.51
CA SER A 470 5.18 -0.19 15.56
C SER A 470 3.79 0.16 16.11
N GLY A 471 3.07 1.08 15.48
CA GLY A 471 1.72 1.46 15.93
C GLY A 471 0.89 2.24 14.91
N VAL A 472 -0.40 2.38 15.21
CA VAL A 472 -1.41 3.03 14.36
C VAL A 472 -2.30 3.95 15.19
N ALA A 473 -2.49 5.18 14.72
CA ALA A 473 -3.41 6.17 15.28
C ALA A 473 -4.54 6.44 14.27
N ILE A 474 -5.76 5.97 14.57
CA ILE A 474 -6.96 6.15 13.72
C ILE A 474 -7.68 7.43 14.16
N VAL A 475 -6.96 8.54 14.02
CA VAL A 475 -7.37 9.87 14.49
C VAL A 475 -8.17 10.62 13.44
N ARG A 476 -9.02 11.56 13.88
CA ARG A 476 -9.46 12.70 13.07
C ARG A 476 -9.74 13.92 13.97
N PRO A 477 -9.63 15.16 13.46
CA PRO A 477 -9.33 15.56 12.07
C PRO A 477 -7.93 15.17 11.58
N PRO A 478 -7.72 15.07 10.26
CA PRO A 478 -6.40 14.88 9.65
C PRO A 478 -5.47 16.08 9.92
N GLY A 479 -4.22 16.00 9.48
CA GLY A 479 -3.18 16.99 9.77
C GLY A 479 -2.31 17.47 8.61
N HIS A 480 -2.01 16.66 7.59
CA HIS A 480 -0.93 16.99 6.61
C HIS A 480 -1.11 18.29 5.80
N HIS A 481 -2.33 18.85 5.73
CA HIS A 481 -2.61 20.16 5.11
C HIS A 481 -2.58 21.37 6.07
N ALA A 482 -2.62 21.20 7.40
CA ALA A 482 -2.74 22.31 8.35
C ALA A 482 -1.43 23.09 8.51
N GLU A 483 -1.37 24.31 7.95
CA GLU A 483 -0.18 25.15 8.00
C GLU A 483 0.00 25.84 9.37
N ARG A 484 1.18 26.46 9.56
CA ARG A 484 1.60 27.10 10.81
C ARG A 484 0.56 28.10 11.37
N ASP A 485 -0.11 28.82 10.49
CA ASP A 485 -1.03 29.92 10.81
C ASP A 485 -2.43 29.73 10.18
N GLU A 486 -2.72 28.56 9.57
CA GLU A 486 -3.94 28.34 8.77
C GLU A 486 -4.43 26.87 8.82
N ALA A 487 -5.72 26.66 9.07
CA ALA A 487 -6.37 25.36 8.85
C ALA A 487 -6.85 25.27 7.38
N MET A 488 -6.59 24.13 6.73
CA MET A 488 -7.10 23.85 5.38
C MET A 488 -7.21 22.34 5.13
N GLY A 489 -8.03 21.92 4.16
CA GLY A 489 -8.14 20.52 3.72
C GLY A 489 -8.60 19.57 4.82
N PHE A 490 -9.66 19.96 5.54
CA PHE A 490 -10.17 19.32 6.76
C PHE A 490 -9.19 19.24 7.94
N CYS A 491 -7.93 19.67 7.77
CA CYS A 491 -6.88 19.56 8.77
C CYS A 491 -6.88 20.76 9.72
N LEU A 492 -6.84 20.50 11.05
CA LEU A 492 -6.83 21.57 12.07
C LEU A 492 -5.46 21.77 12.71
N PHE A 493 -4.75 20.68 13.04
CA PHE A 493 -3.34 20.68 13.44
C PHE A 493 -2.59 19.60 12.68
N ASN A 494 -1.31 19.82 12.34
CA ASN A 494 -0.49 18.84 11.64
C ASN A 494 0.02 17.78 12.62
N ASN A 495 -0.81 16.76 12.87
CA ASN A 495 -0.58 15.70 13.84
C ASN A 495 0.81 15.05 13.70
N VAL A 496 1.24 14.77 12.45
CA VAL A 496 2.54 14.14 12.14
C VAL A 496 3.71 15.08 12.38
N ALA A 497 3.60 16.35 11.98
CA ALA A 497 4.65 17.35 12.23
C ALA A 497 4.77 17.68 13.73
N VAL A 498 3.66 17.80 14.46
CA VAL A 498 3.63 17.96 15.92
C VAL A 498 4.38 16.81 16.62
N ALA A 499 4.08 15.56 16.27
CA ALA A 499 4.76 14.40 16.85
C ALA A 499 6.26 14.31 16.45
N THR A 500 6.60 14.72 15.23
CA THR A 500 8.00 14.81 14.76
C THR A 500 8.79 15.85 15.56
N SER A 501 8.24 17.06 15.74
CA SER A 501 8.85 18.11 16.54
C SER A 501 8.90 17.79 18.03
N TYR A 502 7.92 17.04 18.55
CA TYR A 502 7.93 16.53 19.93
C TYR A 502 9.15 15.63 20.17
N LEU A 503 9.45 14.70 19.26
CA LEU A 503 10.63 13.83 19.39
C LEU A 503 11.94 14.63 19.49
N PHE A 504 12.12 15.64 18.64
CA PHE A 504 13.35 16.44 18.64
C PHE A 504 13.46 17.42 19.81
N ASN A 505 12.35 18.07 20.19
CA ASN A 505 12.37 19.22 21.10
C ASN A 505 12.04 18.84 22.55
N GLU A 506 11.28 17.76 22.76
CA GLU A 506 10.79 17.33 24.07
C GLU A 506 11.28 15.93 24.49
N LYS A 507 11.81 15.15 23.54
CA LYS A 507 12.35 13.79 23.76
C LYS A 507 13.73 13.51 23.15
N PRO A 508 14.69 14.45 23.13
CA PRO A 508 16.01 14.23 22.54
C PRO A 508 16.79 13.07 23.20
N GLU A 509 16.46 12.70 24.44
CA GLU A 509 17.03 11.55 25.14
C GLU A 509 16.67 10.18 24.52
N LEU A 510 15.64 10.12 23.65
CA LEU A 510 15.29 8.91 22.90
C LEU A 510 16.20 8.66 21.69
N GLY A 511 17.09 9.59 21.36
CA GLY A 511 18.11 9.41 20.32
C GLY A 511 17.59 9.37 18.88
N ILE A 512 16.35 9.80 18.64
CA ILE A 512 15.81 9.97 17.28
C ILE A 512 16.42 11.25 16.66
N ASN A 513 17.24 11.08 15.64
CA ASN A 513 17.95 12.17 14.96
C ASN A 513 17.55 12.31 13.48
N ARG A 514 17.00 11.26 12.87
CA ARG A 514 16.50 11.24 11.49
C ARG A 514 15.10 10.63 11.44
N VAL A 515 14.12 11.40 11.00
CA VAL A 515 12.72 10.96 10.79
C VAL A 515 12.46 10.91 9.29
N LEU A 516 11.92 9.80 8.79
CA LEU A 516 11.35 9.74 7.45
C LEU A 516 9.84 9.89 7.57
N ILE A 517 9.27 10.94 6.97
CA ILE A 517 7.84 11.08 6.80
C ILE A 517 7.48 10.59 5.40
N VAL A 518 6.59 9.60 5.32
CA VAL A 518 6.01 9.13 4.05
C VAL A 518 4.55 9.55 4.00
N ASP A 519 4.23 10.46 3.10
CA ASP A 519 2.86 10.85 2.78
C ASP A 519 2.41 10.09 1.52
N TRP A 520 1.44 9.19 1.69
CA TRP A 520 0.84 8.40 0.60
C TRP A 520 -0.63 8.77 0.33
N ASP A 521 -1.12 9.82 1.00
CA ASP A 521 -2.41 10.43 0.70
C ASP A 521 -2.43 10.90 -0.76
N VAL A 522 -3.59 10.91 -1.40
CA VAL A 522 -3.69 11.33 -2.80
C VAL A 522 -3.45 12.84 -2.98
N HIS A 523 -3.50 13.62 -1.90
CA HIS A 523 -3.23 15.05 -1.87
C HIS A 523 -1.82 15.35 -1.36
N HIS A 524 -1.23 16.47 -1.83
CA HIS A 524 0.07 16.91 -1.33
C HIS A 524 -0.04 17.48 0.10
N GLY A 525 0.66 16.87 1.07
CA GLY A 525 0.85 17.41 2.43
C GLY A 525 1.69 18.70 2.48
N ASN A 526 1.13 19.78 1.90
CA ASN A 526 1.76 21.09 1.75
C ASN A 526 2.28 21.68 3.08
N ALA A 527 1.57 21.45 4.18
CA ALA A 527 2.00 21.94 5.48
C ALA A 527 3.20 21.17 6.02
N THR A 528 3.20 19.84 5.90
CA THR A 528 4.30 18.99 6.36
C THR A 528 5.59 19.33 5.61
N GLN A 529 5.51 19.51 4.28
CA GLN A 529 6.61 20.06 3.46
C GLN A 529 7.10 21.42 3.99
N LYS A 530 6.20 22.38 4.23
CA LYS A 530 6.55 23.73 4.67
C LYS A 530 7.17 23.77 6.07
N MET A 531 6.73 22.89 6.98
CA MET A 531 7.22 22.81 8.36
C MET A 531 8.67 22.30 8.44
N PHE A 532 9.09 21.43 7.52
CA PHE A 532 10.44 20.84 7.50
C PHE A 532 11.33 21.31 6.35
N TRP A 533 10.91 22.33 5.61
CA TRP A 533 11.53 22.81 4.35
C TRP A 533 13.04 23.10 4.41
N GLU A 534 13.60 23.37 5.60
CA GLU A 534 15.03 23.66 5.80
C GLU A 534 15.72 22.74 6.83
N ASP A 535 15.07 21.64 7.27
CA ASP A 535 15.57 20.75 8.34
C ASP A 535 16.00 19.36 7.82
N PRO A 536 17.33 19.09 7.69
CA PRO A 536 17.85 17.81 7.19
C PRO A 536 17.65 16.62 8.15
N ARG A 537 17.07 16.83 9.34
CA ARG A 537 16.67 15.75 10.25
C ARG A 537 15.38 15.08 9.81
N VAL A 538 14.61 15.70 8.90
CA VAL A 538 13.36 15.15 8.38
C VAL A 538 13.47 15.00 6.88
N LEU A 539 13.38 13.75 6.40
CA LEU A 539 13.13 13.47 5.00
C LEU A 539 11.62 13.41 4.80
N PHE A 540 11.03 14.43 4.15
CA PHE A 540 9.63 14.39 3.71
C PHE A 540 9.57 13.79 2.32
N PHE A 541 8.82 12.70 2.16
CA PHE A 541 8.50 12.09 0.87
C PHE A 541 6.97 12.12 0.69
N SER A 542 6.48 12.72 -0.38
CA SER A 542 5.06 12.73 -0.73
C SER A 542 4.82 12.26 -2.15
N VAL A 543 3.89 11.33 -2.32
CA VAL A 543 3.42 10.83 -3.62
C VAL A 543 1.94 11.14 -3.74
N HIS A 544 1.57 11.98 -4.70
CA HIS A 544 0.25 12.59 -4.71
C HIS A 544 -0.20 12.93 -6.13
N ARG A 545 -1.50 13.03 -6.33
CA ARG A 545 -2.09 13.51 -7.59
C ARG A 545 -1.88 15.01 -7.70
N HIS A 546 -1.28 15.47 -8.80
CA HIS A 546 -0.97 16.90 -9.01
C HIS A 546 -1.70 17.49 -10.21
N GLU A 547 -1.79 16.73 -11.30
CA GLU A 547 -2.42 17.11 -12.57
C GLU A 547 -1.99 18.52 -13.03
N PHE A 548 -0.67 18.76 -12.98
CA PHE A 548 -0.02 20.03 -13.32
C PHE A 548 -0.61 21.22 -12.53
N GLY A 549 -0.60 21.10 -11.20
CA GLY A 549 -1.03 22.13 -10.26
C GLY A 549 -2.55 22.33 -10.19
N SER A 550 -3.34 21.37 -10.68
CA SER A 550 -4.82 21.53 -10.75
C SER A 550 -5.63 20.52 -9.94
N PHE A 551 -5.00 19.51 -9.33
CA PHE A 551 -5.58 18.72 -8.24
C PHE A 551 -5.29 19.37 -6.88
N TYR A 552 -6.13 19.16 -5.86
CA TYR A 552 -6.01 19.81 -4.54
C TYR A 552 -4.67 19.47 -3.85
N PRO A 553 -3.95 20.43 -3.22
CA PRO A 553 -4.32 21.81 -2.89
C PRO A 553 -4.23 22.85 -4.04
N ALA A 554 -4.00 22.41 -5.28
CA ALA A 554 -3.96 23.23 -6.50
C ALA A 554 -2.86 24.31 -6.48
N THR A 555 -1.64 23.89 -6.10
CA THR A 555 -0.45 24.75 -6.06
C THR A 555 0.74 24.10 -6.79
N GLU A 556 1.73 24.91 -7.13
CA GLU A 556 3.03 24.44 -7.64
C GLU A 556 3.92 23.82 -6.56
N ASP A 557 3.54 23.89 -5.27
CA ASP A 557 4.40 23.43 -4.17
C ASP A 557 4.53 21.91 -4.10
N GLY A 558 3.61 21.14 -4.72
CA GLY A 558 3.74 19.70 -4.92
C GLY A 558 4.63 19.28 -6.10
N TYR A 559 5.21 20.21 -6.88
CA TYR A 559 6.00 19.81 -8.05
C TYR A 559 7.37 19.21 -7.68
N TYR A 560 7.94 18.35 -8.53
CA TYR A 560 9.16 17.59 -8.20
C TYR A 560 10.42 18.47 -8.02
N THR A 561 10.43 19.69 -8.55
CA THR A 561 11.52 20.67 -8.37
C THR A 561 11.55 21.31 -6.98
N LYS A 562 10.60 20.96 -6.09
CA LYS A 562 10.45 21.50 -4.75
C LYS A 562 11.28 20.68 -3.74
N VAL A 563 12.60 20.72 -3.90
CA VAL A 563 13.55 19.85 -3.20
C VAL A 563 13.98 20.31 -1.80
N GLY A 564 13.27 21.25 -1.16
CA GLY A 564 13.71 21.89 0.09
C GLY A 564 14.70 23.03 -0.12
N LYS A 565 15.22 23.61 0.96
CA LYS A 565 16.12 24.79 0.91
C LYS A 565 17.19 24.75 2.01
N GLY A 566 18.34 25.35 1.72
CA GLY A 566 19.43 25.51 2.70
C GLY A 566 19.93 24.14 3.17
N PRO A 567 20.07 23.90 4.49
CA PRO A 567 20.43 22.58 5.02
C PRO A 567 19.44 21.46 4.62
N GLY A 568 18.15 21.77 4.47
CA GLY A 568 17.11 20.83 4.04
C GLY A 568 17.03 20.58 2.53
N ALA A 569 17.95 21.12 1.72
CA ALA A 569 17.97 20.85 0.29
C ALA A 569 18.31 19.36 0.01
N GLY A 570 17.43 18.68 -0.73
CA GLY A 570 17.43 17.23 -0.95
C GLY A 570 16.52 16.44 0.00
N TYR A 571 16.08 17.05 1.11
CA TYR A 571 15.29 16.38 2.15
C TYR A 571 13.77 16.56 1.99
N ASN A 572 13.32 17.20 0.91
CA ASN A 572 11.92 17.19 0.46
C ASN A 572 11.83 16.52 -0.91
N ILE A 573 11.00 15.48 -1.04
CA ILE A 573 10.82 14.71 -2.28
C ILE A 573 9.34 14.65 -2.60
N ASN A 574 8.94 15.31 -3.69
CA ASN A 574 7.59 15.22 -4.24
C ASN A 574 7.57 14.33 -5.48
N VAL A 575 6.56 13.47 -5.58
CA VAL A 575 6.30 12.61 -6.73
C VAL A 575 4.89 12.94 -7.28
N PRO A 576 4.77 14.01 -8.10
CA PRO A 576 3.49 14.50 -8.58
C PRO A 576 2.95 13.66 -9.75
N TRP A 577 1.82 12.97 -9.56
CA TRP A 577 1.15 12.28 -10.66
C TRP A 577 0.55 13.28 -11.66
N GLU A 578 0.88 13.08 -12.94
CA GLU A 578 0.34 13.84 -14.07
C GLU A 578 -1.17 13.62 -14.29
N ASN A 579 -1.70 12.48 -13.81
CA ASN A 579 -3.09 12.03 -13.99
C ASN A 579 -3.54 11.24 -12.75
N GLY A 580 -4.86 11.11 -12.53
CA GLY A 580 -5.44 10.09 -11.65
C GLY A 580 -5.25 8.65 -12.16
N LEU A 581 -6.03 7.70 -11.61
CA LEU A 581 -6.03 6.26 -11.90
C LEU A 581 -4.77 5.46 -11.52
N CYS A 582 -3.69 6.12 -11.12
CA CYS A 582 -2.44 5.48 -10.68
C CYS A 582 -2.74 4.42 -9.59
N GLY A 583 -2.19 3.22 -9.74
CA GLY A 583 -2.48 2.08 -8.88
C GLY A 583 -1.23 1.40 -8.34
N ASP A 584 -1.38 0.16 -7.86
CA ASP A 584 -0.32 -0.60 -7.18
C ASP A 584 1.01 -0.58 -7.94
N ALA A 585 1.00 -0.85 -9.25
CA ALA A 585 2.21 -0.89 -10.07
C ALA A 585 2.92 0.48 -10.16
N ASP A 586 2.17 1.58 -10.15
CA ASP A 586 2.72 2.94 -10.23
C ASP A 586 3.41 3.33 -8.92
N TYR A 587 2.70 3.13 -7.80
CA TYR A 587 3.22 3.40 -6.46
C TYR A 587 4.42 2.49 -6.15
N LEU A 588 4.35 1.19 -6.48
CA LEU A 588 5.45 0.25 -6.23
C LEU A 588 6.70 0.57 -7.07
N ALA A 589 6.54 1.04 -8.32
CA ALA A 589 7.66 1.53 -9.13
C ALA A 589 8.32 2.78 -8.51
N VAL A 590 7.53 3.70 -7.97
CA VAL A 590 8.03 4.88 -7.23
C VAL A 590 8.75 4.48 -5.93
N TRP A 591 8.26 3.46 -5.22
CA TRP A 591 8.96 2.89 -4.06
C TRP A 591 10.34 2.38 -4.49
N ASP A 592 10.40 1.47 -5.46
CA ASP A 592 11.65 0.78 -5.79
C ASP A 592 12.68 1.65 -6.54
N HIS A 593 12.26 2.72 -7.22
CA HIS A 593 13.15 3.59 -8.00
C HIS A 593 13.46 4.95 -7.35
N ILE A 594 12.76 5.36 -6.29
CA ILE A 594 13.03 6.62 -5.56
C ILE A 594 13.11 6.38 -4.04
N LEU A 595 11.99 6.02 -3.39
CA LEU A 595 11.90 6.04 -1.93
C LEU A 595 12.80 5.01 -1.25
N ILE A 596 12.81 3.77 -1.72
CA ILE A 596 13.61 2.68 -1.14
C ILE A 596 15.12 2.89 -1.33
N PRO A 597 15.61 3.37 -2.50
CA PRO A 597 16.98 3.89 -2.64
C PRO A 597 17.34 5.00 -1.64
N VAL A 598 16.53 6.08 -1.56
CA VAL A 598 16.86 7.23 -0.69
C VAL A 598 16.75 6.89 0.80
N ALA A 599 15.70 6.18 1.22
CA ALA A 599 15.52 5.75 2.62
C ALA A 599 16.68 4.88 3.14
N LYS A 600 17.36 4.15 2.24
CA LYS A 600 18.57 3.37 2.53
C LYS A 600 19.81 4.23 2.73
N GLU A 601 19.93 5.36 2.03
CA GLU A 601 21.05 6.30 2.19
C GLU A 601 20.81 7.25 3.38
N PHE A 602 19.58 7.75 3.56
CA PHE A 602 19.15 8.54 4.71
C PHE A 602 19.16 7.74 6.03
N ASN A 603 18.83 6.44 5.96
CA ASN A 603 18.81 5.50 7.09
C ASN A 603 18.04 6.06 8.30
N PRO A 604 16.70 6.16 8.27
CA PRO A 604 15.90 6.79 9.33
C PRO A 604 15.94 6.03 10.67
N ASP A 605 15.84 6.76 11.78
CA ASP A 605 15.73 6.20 13.14
C ASP A 605 14.28 5.82 13.50
N ILE A 606 13.29 6.43 12.83
CA ILE A 606 11.85 6.14 12.87
C ILE A 606 11.19 6.57 11.55
N ILE A 607 10.13 5.87 11.14
CA ILE A 607 9.25 6.28 10.03
C ILE A 607 7.88 6.66 10.58
N ILE A 608 7.33 7.78 10.12
CA ILE A 608 5.93 8.17 10.37
C ILE A 608 5.24 8.28 9.01
N ILE A 609 4.09 7.64 8.86
CA ILE A 609 3.32 7.62 7.62
C ILE A 609 2.08 8.50 7.82
N SER A 610 1.96 9.56 7.01
CA SER A 610 0.71 10.28 6.77
C SER A 610 -0.15 9.35 5.90
N ALA A 611 -1.00 8.58 6.59
CA ALA A 611 -1.64 7.38 6.05
C ALA A 611 -3.02 7.71 5.50
N GLY A 612 -3.06 8.47 4.40
CA GLY A 612 -4.27 8.69 3.61
C GLY A 612 -4.68 7.46 2.80
N PHE A 613 -5.98 7.15 2.79
CA PHE A 613 -6.53 6.02 2.02
C PHE A 613 -7.51 6.48 0.93
N ASP A 614 -7.38 7.72 0.47
CA ASP A 614 -8.11 8.28 -0.67
C ASP A 614 -7.40 8.04 -2.02
N ALA A 615 -6.12 7.65 -2.00
CA ALA A 615 -5.48 7.04 -3.17
C ALA A 615 -6.03 5.63 -3.47
N ALA A 616 -6.88 5.08 -2.59
CA ALA A 616 -7.45 3.75 -2.72
C ALA A 616 -8.49 3.64 -3.85
N ILE A 617 -8.59 2.45 -4.43
CA ILE A 617 -9.64 2.10 -5.38
C ILE A 617 -11.03 2.32 -4.77
N GLY A 618 -11.88 3.07 -5.49
CA GLY A 618 -13.25 3.37 -5.08
C GLY A 618 -13.41 4.61 -4.21
N ASP A 619 -12.34 5.35 -3.89
CA ASP A 619 -12.47 6.63 -3.18
C ASP A 619 -13.12 7.73 -4.06
N PRO A 620 -14.09 8.51 -3.53
CA PRO A 620 -14.81 9.52 -4.31
C PRO A 620 -14.01 10.81 -4.60
N LEU A 621 -12.91 11.09 -3.91
CA LEU A 621 -12.12 12.32 -4.08
C LEU A 621 -10.81 12.05 -4.82
N GLY A 622 -10.04 11.03 -4.42
CA GLY A 622 -8.70 10.80 -4.96
C GLY A 622 -8.66 10.32 -6.40
N GLY A 623 -9.57 9.40 -6.78
CA GLY A 623 -9.66 8.87 -8.14
C GLY A 623 -8.44 8.05 -8.60
N CYS A 624 -7.60 7.61 -7.67
CA CYS A 624 -6.53 6.62 -7.92
C CYS A 624 -7.06 5.18 -7.74
N ARG A 625 -6.19 4.18 -7.84
CA ARG A 625 -6.55 2.75 -7.86
C ARG A 625 -5.62 1.89 -7.01
N VAL A 626 -5.07 2.41 -5.93
CA VAL A 626 -4.27 1.60 -4.99
C VAL A 626 -5.19 0.60 -4.29
N THR A 627 -4.84 -0.66 -4.26
CA THR A 627 -5.61 -1.71 -3.59
C THR A 627 -5.13 -1.89 -2.14
N PRO A 628 -5.93 -2.52 -1.26
CA PRO A 628 -5.45 -2.96 0.06
C PRO A 628 -4.17 -3.81 -0.03
N TYR A 629 -4.01 -4.60 -1.10
CA TYR A 629 -2.79 -5.33 -1.39
C TYR A 629 -1.61 -4.39 -1.70
N GLY A 630 -1.81 -3.38 -2.55
CA GLY A 630 -0.81 -2.34 -2.84
C GLY A 630 -0.29 -1.64 -1.58
N TYR A 631 -1.19 -1.15 -0.72
CA TYR A 631 -0.82 -0.60 0.59
C TYR A 631 -0.03 -1.60 1.45
N SER A 632 -0.44 -2.87 1.45
CA SER A 632 0.25 -3.91 2.22
C SER A 632 1.70 -4.13 1.74
N VAL A 633 1.94 -4.10 0.42
CA VAL A 633 3.29 -4.26 -0.16
C VAL A 633 4.13 -2.99 0.04
N MET A 634 3.55 -1.79 -0.11
CA MET A 634 4.23 -0.52 0.17
C MET A 634 4.74 -0.46 1.62
N LEU A 635 3.88 -0.82 2.58
CA LEU A 635 4.25 -0.86 4.01
C LEU A 635 5.28 -1.96 4.30
N LYS A 636 5.13 -3.14 3.69
CA LYS A 636 6.09 -4.25 3.86
C LYS A 636 7.49 -3.90 3.34
N LYS A 637 7.60 -3.09 2.28
CA LYS A 637 8.90 -2.57 1.81
C LYS A 637 9.52 -1.64 2.86
N LEU A 638 8.74 -0.78 3.50
CA LEU A 638 9.20 0.17 4.52
C LEU A 638 9.61 -0.50 5.86
N LEU A 639 8.98 -1.61 6.26
CA LEU A 639 9.33 -2.36 7.48
C LEU A 639 10.79 -2.87 7.56
N ASN A 640 11.56 -2.79 6.47
CA ASN A 640 12.98 -3.19 6.46
C ASN A 640 13.93 -2.06 6.92
N PHE A 641 13.41 -0.89 7.28
CA PHE A 641 14.12 0.30 7.77
C PHE A 641 13.73 0.63 9.22
N ALA A 642 14.48 1.52 9.88
CA ALA A 642 14.25 1.98 11.26
C ALA A 642 14.06 0.84 12.30
N ASN A 643 14.61 -0.35 12.05
CA ASN A 643 14.37 -1.58 12.80
C ASN A 643 12.86 -1.95 12.97
N GLY A 644 12.01 -1.55 12.02
CA GLY A 644 10.57 -1.76 12.07
C GLY A 644 9.78 -0.67 12.82
N LYS A 645 10.45 0.36 13.37
CA LYS A 645 9.82 1.52 14.02
C LYS A 645 9.03 2.35 13.01
N ILE A 646 7.77 1.97 12.82
CA ILE A 646 6.82 2.65 11.94
C ILE A 646 5.57 3.06 12.73
N VAL A 647 5.14 4.30 12.53
CA VAL A 647 3.84 4.82 12.97
C VAL A 647 2.99 5.13 11.75
N LEU A 648 1.72 4.72 11.74
CA LEU A 648 0.71 5.21 10.80
C LEU A 648 -0.19 6.20 11.54
N ALA A 649 -0.32 7.42 11.02
CA ALA A 649 -1.32 8.39 11.46
C ALA A 649 -2.35 8.54 10.33
N LEU A 650 -3.64 8.32 10.62
CA LEU A 650 -4.71 8.41 9.62
C LEU A 650 -4.88 9.87 9.12
N GLU A 651 -4.91 10.04 7.80
CA GLU A 651 -5.15 11.33 7.13
C GLU A 651 -6.48 11.28 6.34
N GLY A 652 -6.45 11.35 5.00
CA GLY A 652 -7.60 11.21 4.11
C GLY A 652 -8.10 9.79 3.90
N GLY A 653 -9.08 9.65 3.00
CA GLY A 653 -9.84 8.42 2.73
C GLY A 653 -11.31 8.58 3.11
N TYR A 654 -12.19 8.45 2.12
CA TYR A 654 -13.59 8.89 2.19
C TYR A 654 -14.59 7.82 1.75
N ASN A 655 -14.16 6.77 1.03
CA ASN A 655 -14.93 5.52 0.90
C ASN A 655 -14.71 4.64 2.15
N LEU A 656 -15.80 4.33 2.86
CA LEU A 656 -15.78 3.60 4.14
C LEU A 656 -15.21 2.18 4.04
N GLU A 657 -15.45 1.50 2.92
CA GLU A 657 -14.97 0.14 2.68
C GLU A 657 -13.52 0.13 2.22
N SER A 658 -13.15 1.03 1.30
CA SER A 658 -11.77 1.15 0.81
C SER A 658 -10.80 1.50 1.94
N ILE A 659 -11.17 2.40 2.85
CA ILE A 659 -10.33 2.76 4.01
C ILE A 659 -10.30 1.66 5.08
N ALA A 660 -11.43 1.03 5.40
CA ALA A 660 -11.45 -0.08 6.35
C ALA A 660 -10.56 -1.23 5.88
N ASN A 661 -10.69 -1.65 4.62
CA ASN A 661 -9.91 -2.74 4.04
C ASN A 661 -8.42 -2.38 3.88
N SER A 662 -8.09 -1.15 3.48
CA SER A 662 -6.68 -0.74 3.30
C SER A 662 -5.96 -0.53 4.64
N MET A 663 -6.64 0.00 5.65
CA MET A 663 -6.11 0.06 7.02
C MET A 663 -6.00 -1.34 7.64
N LEU A 664 -6.99 -2.22 7.45
CA LEU A 664 -6.91 -3.63 7.86
C LEU A 664 -5.71 -4.34 7.23
N ALA A 665 -5.45 -4.13 5.93
CA ALA A 665 -4.29 -4.70 5.25
C ALA A 665 -2.98 -4.15 5.81
N CYS A 666 -2.90 -2.85 6.12
CA CYS A 666 -1.75 -2.25 6.80
C CYS A 666 -1.54 -2.85 8.20
N VAL A 667 -2.60 -2.96 9.01
CA VAL A 667 -2.53 -3.58 10.34
C VAL A 667 -2.13 -5.05 10.24
N LYS A 668 -2.58 -5.81 9.24
CA LYS A 668 -2.12 -7.20 9.02
C LYS A 668 -0.63 -7.27 8.70
N VAL A 669 -0.09 -6.37 7.87
CA VAL A 669 1.37 -6.28 7.66
C VAL A 669 2.10 -5.93 8.96
N LEU A 670 1.59 -4.96 9.72
CA LEU A 670 2.13 -4.63 11.04
C LEU A 670 1.92 -5.76 12.07
N LEU A 671 0.92 -6.63 11.88
CA LEU A 671 0.57 -7.89 12.56
C LEU A 671 1.43 -9.13 12.25
N GLU A 672 1.87 -9.30 11.01
CA GLU A 672 2.41 -10.57 10.48
C GLU A 672 3.76 -10.43 9.77
N ASP A 673 4.23 -9.21 9.51
CA ASP A 673 5.42 -8.92 8.71
C ASP A 673 5.36 -9.54 7.29
N ASN A 674 4.17 -9.71 6.73
CA ASN A 674 3.93 -10.15 5.36
C ASN A 674 2.85 -9.27 4.70
N PRO A 675 2.89 -9.04 3.36
CA PRO A 675 1.75 -8.51 2.62
C PRO A 675 0.52 -9.43 2.77
N ILE A 676 -0.68 -8.90 2.55
CA ILE A 676 -1.86 -9.77 2.45
C ILE A 676 -1.78 -10.62 1.16
N PRO A 677 -2.44 -11.79 1.09
CA PRO A 677 -2.49 -12.58 -0.15
C PRO A 677 -3.05 -11.77 -1.32
N GLY A 678 -2.38 -11.84 -2.47
CA GLY A 678 -2.74 -11.11 -3.67
C GLY A 678 -1.58 -11.01 -4.66
N SER A 679 -1.86 -10.45 -5.83
CA SER A 679 -0.88 -10.12 -6.87
C SER A 679 -1.32 -8.87 -7.62
N SER A 680 -0.40 -8.22 -8.32
CA SER A 680 -0.71 -7.19 -9.31
C SER A 680 -0.03 -7.53 -10.62
N GLU A 681 -0.83 -7.83 -11.65
CA GLU A 681 -0.35 -8.08 -13.02
C GLU A 681 -0.27 -6.78 -13.85
N ALA A 682 -0.53 -5.64 -13.22
CA ALA A 682 -0.44 -4.32 -13.83
C ALA A 682 1.02 -3.88 -14.00
N TYR A 683 1.25 -3.04 -15.01
CA TYR A 683 2.52 -2.36 -15.25
C TYR A 683 2.31 -0.85 -15.05
N PRO A 684 3.32 -0.11 -14.55
CA PRO A 684 3.20 1.33 -14.36
C PRO A 684 2.94 2.05 -15.70
N PHE A 685 2.23 3.17 -15.62
CA PHE A 685 1.95 4.02 -16.78
C PHE A 685 3.22 4.69 -17.32
N GLU A 686 3.21 5.04 -18.61
CA GLU A 686 4.27 5.85 -19.21
C GLU A 686 4.45 7.21 -18.47
N SER A 687 3.36 7.84 -18.03
CA SER A 687 3.38 9.05 -17.19
C SER A 687 4.16 8.85 -15.90
N THR A 688 3.90 7.74 -15.20
CA THR A 688 4.60 7.36 -13.96
C THR A 688 6.10 7.24 -14.19
N TRP A 689 6.51 6.64 -15.32
CA TRP A 689 7.93 6.52 -15.67
C TRP A 689 8.58 7.88 -15.95
N ARG A 690 7.89 8.80 -16.63
CA ARG A 690 8.38 10.17 -16.85
C ARG A 690 8.56 10.94 -15.54
N VAL A 691 7.60 10.82 -14.62
CA VAL A 691 7.70 11.42 -13.28
C VAL A 691 8.89 10.84 -12.51
N ILE A 692 9.06 9.51 -12.51
CA ILE A 692 10.22 8.86 -11.87
C ILE A 692 11.55 9.36 -12.46
N GLN A 693 11.63 9.49 -13.79
CA GLN A 693 12.83 10.01 -14.46
C GLN A 693 13.11 11.47 -14.09
N ALA A 694 12.10 12.33 -14.07
CA ALA A 694 12.24 13.73 -13.69
C ALA A 694 12.67 13.91 -12.22
N VAL A 695 12.03 13.20 -11.29
CA VAL A 695 12.39 13.21 -9.86
C VAL A 695 13.82 12.72 -9.64
N ARG A 696 14.22 11.61 -10.29
CA ARG A 696 15.62 11.11 -10.21
C ARG A 696 16.61 12.10 -10.81
N GLN A 697 16.30 12.71 -11.94
CA GLN A 697 17.19 13.70 -12.57
C GLN A 697 17.45 14.89 -11.63
N GLU A 698 16.38 15.48 -11.08
CA GLU A 698 16.45 16.64 -10.17
C GLU A 698 17.21 16.31 -8.88
N LEU A 699 16.98 15.12 -8.31
CA LEU A 699 17.59 14.69 -7.04
C LEU A 699 18.96 14.05 -7.17
N SER A 700 19.38 13.57 -8.34
CA SER A 700 20.68 12.91 -8.54
C SER A 700 21.94 13.69 -8.09
N PRO A 701 21.98 15.05 -8.09
CA PRO A 701 23.11 15.80 -7.53
C PRO A 701 23.16 15.81 -5.99
N LEU A 702 22.06 15.43 -5.34
CA LEU A 702 21.86 15.46 -3.87
C LEU A 702 21.84 14.03 -3.29
N TRP A 703 21.32 13.07 -4.04
CA TRP A 703 21.25 11.64 -3.70
C TRP A 703 21.97 10.81 -4.78
N PRO A 704 23.28 10.51 -4.62
CA PRO A 704 24.06 9.77 -5.61
C PRO A 704 23.50 8.39 -5.97
N VAL A 705 22.72 7.76 -5.08
CA VAL A 705 22.00 6.49 -5.36
C VAL A 705 20.95 6.60 -6.48
N LEU A 706 20.60 7.81 -6.92
CA LEU A 706 19.65 8.06 -8.01
C LEU A 706 20.31 8.33 -9.37
N VAL A 707 21.64 8.32 -9.46
CA VAL A 707 22.40 8.66 -10.70
C VAL A 707 22.25 7.60 -11.81
N ASP A 708 22.04 6.32 -11.48
CA ASP A 708 21.98 5.24 -12.47
C ASP A 708 20.85 5.45 -13.50
N GLU A 709 21.16 5.29 -14.80
CA GLU A 709 20.16 5.33 -15.87
C GLU A 709 19.15 4.17 -15.70
N LEU A 710 17.87 4.52 -15.64
CA LEU A 710 16.79 3.54 -15.63
C LEU A 710 16.62 2.85 -17.00
N PRO A 711 16.12 1.60 -17.06
CA PRO A 711 15.95 0.86 -18.32
C PRO A 711 15.13 1.62 -19.37
N LYS A 712 15.71 1.80 -20.57
CA LYS A 712 15.11 2.54 -21.70
C LYS A 712 13.95 1.80 -22.40
N LYS A 713 13.48 0.68 -21.84
CA LYS A 713 12.43 -0.17 -22.43
C LYS A 713 11.65 -0.91 -21.34
N LEU A 714 10.54 -0.32 -20.89
CA LEU A 714 9.53 -1.01 -20.09
C LEU A 714 8.49 -1.70 -20.99
N ILE A 715 7.78 -2.66 -20.41
CA ILE A 715 6.48 -3.12 -20.89
C ILE A 715 5.43 -2.21 -20.23
N SER A 716 5.44 -0.91 -20.57
CA SER A 716 4.54 0.10 -19.96
C SER A 716 3.18 0.12 -20.66
N GLN A 717 2.11 0.27 -19.90
CA GLN A 717 0.78 0.49 -20.46
C GLN A 717 0.53 1.99 -20.68
N THR A 718 -0.12 2.35 -21.78
CA THR A 718 -0.77 3.66 -21.90
C THR A 718 -1.98 3.67 -20.96
N ALA A 719 -2.15 4.72 -20.15
CA ALA A 719 -3.28 4.83 -19.23
C ALA A 719 -4.62 4.72 -20.01
N PRO A 720 -5.54 3.82 -19.63
CA PRO A 720 -6.80 3.65 -20.36
C PRO A 720 -7.66 4.90 -20.37
N THR A 721 -8.11 5.34 -21.54
CA THR A 721 -9.11 6.40 -21.70
C THR A 721 -10.41 5.95 -21.03
N VAL A 722 -10.75 6.50 -19.86
CA VAL A 722 -11.78 5.96 -18.96
C VAL A 722 -13.13 5.81 -19.65
N PRO A 723 -13.64 4.58 -19.84
CA PRO A 723 -15.04 4.37 -20.16
C PRO A 723 -15.83 4.54 -18.86
N TYR A 724 -16.74 5.53 -18.81
CA TYR A 724 -17.70 5.65 -17.72
C TYR A 724 -18.72 4.51 -17.81
N TYR A 725 -18.41 3.37 -17.19
CA TYR A 725 -19.40 2.35 -16.88
C TYR A 725 -20.34 2.87 -15.78
N LEU A 726 -21.42 3.50 -16.22
CA LEU A 726 -22.58 3.75 -15.38
C LEU A 726 -23.21 2.43 -14.96
N SER A 727 -23.40 2.22 -13.66
CA SER A 727 -24.31 1.20 -13.13
C SER A 727 -25.76 1.65 -13.35
N SER A 728 -26.24 1.61 -14.59
CA SER A 728 -27.62 1.96 -14.93
C SER A 728 -28.56 0.79 -14.66
N SER A 729 -29.34 0.87 -13.58
CA SER A 729 -30.61 0.15 -13.48
C SER A 729 -31.59 0.72 -14.51
N SER A 730 -32.12 -0.11 -15.40
CA SER A 730 -33.14 0.28 -16.38
C SER A 730 -34.05 -0.90 -16.73
N ASP A 731 -35.34 -0.77 -16.44
CA ASP A 731 -36.39 -1.70 -16.88
C ASP A 731 -36.91 -1.35 -18.29
N SER A 732 -37.43 -2.36 -19.02
CA SER A 732 -38.31 -2.30 -20.22
C SER A 732 -37.74 -1.64 -21.51
N ASP A 733 -38.08 -2.02 -22.75
CA ASP A 733 -38.89 -3.12 -23.36
C ASP A 733 -38.72 -3.05 -24.91
N VAL A 734 -38.90 -4.05 -25.80
CA VAL A 734 -39.08 -5.53 -25.77
C VAL A 734 -38.46 -6.11 -27.06
N GLU A 735 -38.24 -7.44 -27.17
CA GLU A 735 -38.88 -8.36 -28.17
C GLU A 735 -38.19 -9.76 -28.27
N GLU A 736 -39.03 -10.81 -28.39
CA GLU A 736 -38.85 -12.23 -28.80
C GLU A 736 -37.44 -12.88 -28.95
N ASN A 737 -37.15 -14.15 -28.55
CA ASN A 737 -37.97 -15.38 -28.69
C ASN A 737 -37.37 -16.63 -27.94
N LYS A 738 -38.22 -17.52 -27.38
CA LYS A 738 -38.01 -18.98 -27.05
C LYS A 738 -36.95 -19.46 -26.02
N GLY A 739 -37.41 -20.17 -24.97
CA GLY A 739 -36.63 -21.17 -24.19
C GLY A 739 -37.01 -21.25 -22.69
N PRO A 740 -37.24 -22.43 -22.07
CA PRO A 740 -37.93 -22.49 -20.76
C PRO A 740 -37.09 -22.79 -19.50
N ASP A 741 -37.62 -22.28 -18.37
CA ASP A 741 -37.64 -22.78 -16.97
C ASP A 741 -36.35 -23.14 -16.21
N ALA A 742 -36.04 -22.37 -15.14
CA ALA A 742 -36.51 -22.69 -13.77
C ALA A 742 -36.08 -21.65 -12.68
N VAL A 743 -36.80 -21.65 -11.55
CA VAL A 743 -36.50 -21.00 -10.24
C VAL A 743 -36.57 -19.46 -10.16
N SER A 744 -37.72 -18.93 -9.70
CA SER A 744 -37.86 -17.53 -9.24
C SER A 744 -39.08 -17.29 -8.32
N GLU A 745 -39.03 -17.77 -7.06
CA GLU A 745 -40.03 -17.42 -6.02
C GLU A 745 -39.36 -17.23 -4.64
N ASN A 746 -38.97 -15.99 -4.30
CA ASN A 746 -38.73 -15.53 -2.90
C ASN A 746 -38.38 -14.03 -2.73
N LEU A 747 -37.99 -13.30 -3.79
CA LEU A 747 -37.37 -11.97 -3.62
C LEU A 747 -38.36 -10.83 -3.31
N GLU A 748 -39.60 -10.88 -3.81
CA GLU A 748 -40.56 -9.77 -3.64
C GLU A 748 -41.01 -9.55 -2.18
N ASP A 749 -41.19 -10.63 -1.41
CA ASP A 749 -41.75 -10.51 -0.06
C ASP A 749 -40.73 -9.95 0.95
N VAL A 750 -39.43 -10.10 0.67
CA VAL A 750 -38.36 -9.42 1.42
C VAL A 750 -38.43 -7.90 1.19
N LEU A 751 -38.64 -7.47 -0.05
CA LEU A 751 -38.73 -6.04 -0.41
C LEU A 751 -39.96 -5.36 0.22
N ARG A 752 -41.09 -6.06 0.31
CA ARG A 752 -42.33 -5.53 0.93
C ARG A 752 -42.14 -5.16 2.41
N GLY A 753 -41.29 -5.89 3.16
CA GLY A 753 -41.04 -5.64 4.58
C GLY A 753 -40.27 -4.35 4.91
N VAL A 754 -39.53 -3.78 3.95
CA VAL A 754 -38.64 -2.62 4.18
C VAL A 754 -39.33 -1.28 3.94
N ILE A 755 -40.36 -1.24 3.09
CA ILE A 755 -40.95 0.01 2.58
C ILE A 755 -41.98 0.61 3.55
N GLU A 756 -42.79 -0.22 4.23
CA GLU A 756 -43.86 0.26 5.12
C GLU A 756 -43.40 1.19 6.28
N PRO A 757 -42.30 0.91 7.00
CA PRO A 757 -41.86 1.74 8.13
C PRO A 757 -41.49 3.17 7.74
N LEU A 758 -40.84 3.36 6.58
CA LEU A 758 -40.36 4.67 6.10
C LEU A 758 -41.51 5.65 5.81
N SER A 759 -42.68 5.14 5.39
CA SER A 759 -43.85 5.95 5.04
C SER A 759 -44.46 6.77 6.20
N LYS A 760 -44.07 6.50 7.45
CA LYS A 760 -44.73 7.02 8.67
C LYS A 760 -43.89 8.09 9.41
N LEU A 761 -42.68 8.41 8.94
CA LEU A 761 -41.84 9.46 9.52
C LEU A 761 -42.28 10.87 9.07
N LYS A 762 -42.86 11.64 10.00
CA LYS A 762 -43.08 13.09 9.83
C LYS A 762 -41.92 13.87 10.42
N VAL A 763 -41.16 14.56 9.57
CA VAL A 763 -40.19 15.59 9.93
C VAL A 763 -40.65 16.92 9.32
N GLY A 764 -40.32 18.05 9.95
CA GLY A 764 -40.88 19.37 9.63
C GLY A 764 -40.46 19.95 8.27
N GLU A 765 -41.22 20.92 7.77
CA GLU A 765 -40.89 21.69 6.56
C GLU A 765 -39.71 22.65 6.81
N ASP A 766 -38.57 22.43 6.16
CA ASP A 766 -37.55 23.47 5.95
C ASP A 766 -37.34 23.74 4.45
N LYS A 767 -37.59 24.99 4.04
CA LYS A 767 -37.81 25.36 2.63
C LYS A 767 -36.52 25.82 1.93
N MET A 768 -35.65 24.89 1.53
CA MET A 768 -34.54 25.20 0.59
C MET A 768 -34.28 24.17 -0.54
N ALA A 769 -35.00 23.03 -0.61
CA ALA A 769 -34.67 21.98 -1.59
C ALA A 769 -35.41 22.05 -2.95
N SER A 770 -36.47 22.85 -3.11
CA SER A 770 -37.42 22.70 -4.24
C SER A 770 -37.07 23.43 -5.55
N ASN A 771 -36.08 24.32 -5.57
CA ASN A 771 -35.88 25.27 -6.69
C ASN A 771 -34.79 24.87 -7.72
N SER A 772 -33.96 23.86 -7.44
CA SER A 772 -32.89 23.46 -8.37
C SER A 772 -33.41 22.67 -9.59
N MET A 773 -34.50 21.91 -9.43
CA MET A 773 -35.08 21.08 -10.50
C MET A 773 -36.06 21.84 -11.41
N THR A 774 -36.63 22.96 -10.97
CA THR A 774 -37.70 23.66 -11.71
C THR A 774 -37.18 24.33 -12.99
N TRP A 775 -36.10 25.11 -12.90
CA TRP A 775 -35.61 25.89 -14.03
C TRP A 775 -35.14 25.02 -15.21
N ARG A 776 -34.53 23.85 -14.96
CA ARG A 776 -34.14 22.92 -16.04
C ARG A 776 -35.35 22.34 -16.78
N SER A 777 -36.43 22.02 -16.04
CA SER A 777 -37.70 21.59 -16.63
C SER A 777 -38.35 22.70 -17.48
N GLU A 778 -38.15 23.97 -17.15
CA GLU A 778 -38.66 25.10 -17.93
C GLU A 778 -37.80 25.38 -19.17
N LEU A 779 -36.47 25.51 -19.02
CA LEU A 779 -35.57 25.89 -20.12
C LEU A 779 -35.34 24.77 -21.15
N SER A 780 -35.53 23.49 -20.79
CA SER A 780 -35.47 22.35 -21.72
C SER A 780 -36.56 22.38 -22.81
N LYS A 781 -37.69 23.05 -22.54
CA LYS A 781 -38.78 23.25 -23.51
C LYS A 781 -38.41 24.31 -24.57
N ILE A 782 -37.52 25.23 -24.22
CA ILE A 782 -37.12 26.37 -25.04
C ILE A 782 -35.94 25.96 -25.93
N HIS A 783 -36.03 26.23 -27.23
CA HIS A 783 -35.00 25.85 -28.20
C HIS A 783 -34.32 27.07 -28.81
N ILE A 784 -32.99 27.00 -28.97
CA ILE A 784 -32.18 28.07 -29.57
C ILE A 784 -31.21 27.48 -30.60
N TRP A 785 -30.64 28.32 -31.46
CA TRP A 785 -29.50 27.96 -32.30
C TRP A 785 -28.21 28.43 -31.62
N TYR A 786 -27.44 27.49 -31.08
CA TYR A 786 -26.08 27.79 -30.62
C TYR A 786 -25.14 27.88 -31.82
N SER A 787 -24.58 29.05 -32.05
CA SER A 787 -23.71 29.38 -33.17
C SER A 787 -22.25 29.26 -32.75
N SER A 788 -21.57 28.21 -33.21
CA SER A 788 -20.14 28.00 -33.01
C SER A 788 -19.32 28.61 -34.16
N PHE A 789 -18.19 29.22 -33.82
CA PHE A 789 -17.15 29.70 -34.74
C PHE A 789 -15.75 29.15 -34.40
N GLY A 790 -15.65 28.28 -33.37
CA GLY A 790 -14.39 27.76 -32.83
C GLY A 790 -14.14 26.29 -33.19
N SER A 791 -13.28 25.60 -32.43
CA SER A 791 -13.02 24.16 -32.59
C SER A 791 -14.29 23.29 -32.53
N ASN A 792 -15.33 23.79 -31.88
CA ASN A 792 -16.63 23.15 -31.78
C ASN A 792 -17.56 23.40 -32.99
N MET A 793 -17.03 23.91 -34.12
CA MET A 793 -17.65 23.74 -35.43
C MET A 793 -17.50 22.30 -35.94
N TRP A 794 -16.45 21.59 -35.50
CA TRP A 794 -16.27 20.17 -35.77
C TRP A 794 -17.26 19.37 -34.91
N ARG A 795 -18.16 18.62 -35.56
CA ARG A 795 -19.29 17.97 -34.87
C ARG A 795 -18.88 17.04 -33.72
N PRO A 796 -17.85 16.17 -33.83
CA PRO A 796 -17.36 15.39 -32.70
C PRO A 796 -16.98 16.25 -31.49
N ARG A 797 -16.26 17.36 -31.72
CA ARG A 797 -15.87 18.30 -30.66
C ARG A 797 -17.08 19.04 -30.06
N PHE A 798 -18.14 19.29 -30.81
CA PHE A 798 -19.38 19.82 -30.23
C PHE A 798 -20.13 18.79 -29.39
N MET A 799 -20.21 17.53 -29.86
CA MET A 799 -20.89 16.46 -29.12
C MET A 799 -20.30 16.22 -27.73
N CYS A 800 -19.00 16.52 -27.51
CA CYS A 800 -18.39 16.49 -26.17
C CYS A 800 -19.06 17.43 -25.15
N TYR A 801 -19.63 18.59 -25.55
CA TYR A 801 -20.41 19.40 -24.60
C TYR A 801 -21.75 18.78 -24.24
N ILE A 802 -22.34 18.01 -25.17
CA ILE A 802 -23.69 17.45 -25.01
C ILE A 802 -23.62 16.13 -24.25
N GLN A 803 -22.79 15.19 -24.71
CA GLN A 803 -22.72 13.83 -24.19
C GLN A 803 -21.59 13.63 -23.17
N GLY A 804 -20.58 14.51 -23.19
CA GLY A 804 -19.34 14.36 -22.44
C GLY A 804 -18.22 13.72 -23.27
N GLY A 805 -17.06 13.51 -22.65
CA GLY A 805 -15.89 12.88 -23.27
C GLY A 805 -14.94 13.87 -23.95
N GLN A 806 -14.06 13.34 -24.80
CA GLN A 806 -12.85 14.04 -25.28
C GLN A 806 -12.60 13.74 -26.76
N VAL A 807 -11.90 14.63 -27.45
CA VAL A 807 -11.37 14.41 -28.79
C VAL A 807 -9.87 14.65 -28.83
N GLU A 808 -9.21 14.12 -29.86
CA GLU A 808 -7.80 14.34 -30.17
C GLU A 808 -7.37 15.81 -30.00
N GLY A 809 -6.30 16.05 -29.24
CA GLY A 809 -5.72 17.38 -28.99
C GLY A 809 -6.43 18.22 -27.91
N LEU A 810 -7.65 17.87 -27.50
CA LEU A 810 -8.33 18.50 -26.37
C LEU A 810 -7.67 18.03 -25.07
N GLN A 811 -7.25 18.97 -24.22
CA GLN A 811 -6.41 18.66 -23.04
C GLN A 811 -7.14 17.97 -21.89
N ARG A 812 -8.48 18.09 -21.83
CA ARG A 812 -9.32 17.52 -20.76
C ARG A 812 -10.64 17.00 -21.34
N PRO A 813 -11.25 15.94 -20.79
CA PRO A 813 -12.61 15.56 -21.13
C PRO A 813 -13.61 16.61 -20.65
N LEU A 814 -14.74 16.73 -21.36
CA LEU A 814 -15.89 17.52 -20.95
C LEU A 814 -16.92 16.63 -20.21
N PRO A 815 -17.65 17.16 -19.21
CA PRO A 815 -18.65 16.39 -18.45
C PRO A 815 -19.92 16.06 -19.27
N GLY A 816 -20.25 16.91 -20.25
CA GLY A 816 -21.52 16.86 -20.97
C GLY A 816 -22.60 17.75 -20.34
N CYS A 817 -23.74 17.87 -21.03
CA CYS A 817 -24.95 18.47 -20.51
C CYS A 817 -25.68 17.49 -19.58
N MET A 818 -26.64 17.99 -18.80
CA MET A 818 -27.63 17.15 -18.12
C MET A 818 -28.57 16.50 -19.14
N ASP A 819 -29.16 17.28 -20.05
CA ASP A 819 -29.81 16.75 -21.26
C ASP A 819 -28.76 16.34 -22.30
N LYS A 820 -28.43 15.04 -22.35
CA LYS A 820 -27.48 14.46 -23.31
C LYS A 820 -28.08 14.18 -24.70
N SER A 821 -29.30 14.64 -25.00
CA SER A 821 -29.95 14.41 -26.30
C SER A 821 -29.22 15.14 -27.44
N PRO A 822 -28.99 14.49 -28.59
CA PRO A 822 -28.22 15.08 -29.67
C PRO A 822 -28.95 16.28 -30.30
N PRO A 823 -28.22 17.29 -30.83
CA PRO A 823 -28.83 18.49 -31.38
C PRO A 823 -29.87 18.19 -32.45
N LYS A 824 -31.06 18.76 -32.32
CA LYS A 824 -32.25 18.49 -33.17
C LYS A 824 -32.14 19.11 -34.57
N GLY A 825 -30.92 19.38 -35.05
CA GLY A 825 -30.63 20.05 -36.31
C GLY A 825 -29.24 20.70 -36.29
N THR A 826 -28.64 20.80 -37.48
CA THR A 826 -27.40 21.53 -37.71
C THR A 826 -27.57 22.37 -38.98
N LEU A 827 -27.12 23.62 -38.96
CA LEU A 827 -27.12 24.54 -40.10
C LEU A 827 -25.76 25.23 -40.19
N TRP A 828 -25.36 25.65 -41.39
CA TRP A 828 -24.22 26.56 -41.57
C TRP A 828 -24.72 27.95 -41.97
N LYS A 829 -24.05 29.00 -41.45
CA LYS A 829 -24.25 30.39 -41.88
C LYS A 829 -22.90 31.10 -41.96
N ILE A 830 -22.81 32.06 -42.88
CA ILE A 830 -21.77 33.09 -42.88
C ILE A 830 -22.42 34.35 -42.30
N LEU A 831 -21.82 34.94 -41.27
CA LEU A 831 -22.36 36.11 -40.57
C LEU A 831 -21.35 37.28 -40.54
N PRO A 832 -21.81 38.54 -40.58
CA PRO A 832 -20.97 39.74 -40.72
C PRO A 832 -20.29 40.17 -39.40
N TYR A 833 -19.38 39.33 -38.92
CA TYR A 833 -18.61 39.54 -37.69
C TYR A 833 -17.12 39.23 -37.94
N ARG A 834 -16.24 39.85 -37.15
CA ARG A 834 -14.77 39.68 -37.20
C ARG A 834 -14.33 38.54 -36.26
N LEU A 835 -13.92 37.39 -36.81
CA LEU A 835 -13.25 36.30 -36.08
C LEU A 835 -11.79 36.68 -35.79
N PHE A 836 -11.33 36.56 -34.55
CA PHE A 836 -9.95 36.83 -34.16
C PHE A 836 -9.42 35.83 -33.14
N PHE A 837 -8.10 35.76 -32.96
CA PHE A 837 -7.46 34.88 -31.98
C PHE A 837 -6.71 35.66 -30.91
N GLY A 838 -6.96 35.33 -29.63
CA GLY A 838 -6.40 36.04 -28.48
C GLY A 838 -6.12 35.13 -27.28
N ARG A 839 -5.42 35.70 -26.28
CA ARG A 839 -4.68 34.96 -25.21
C ARG A 839 -3.51 34.14 -25.78
N ASN A 840 -2.55 33.78 -24.92
CA ASN A 840 -1.35 32.99 -25.30
C ASN A 840 -1.44 31.51 -24.90
N PHE A 841 -2.50 31.11 -24.22
CA PHE A 841 -2.72 29.76 -23.69
C PHE A 841 -4.21 29.48 -23.56
N SER A 842 -4.59 28.19 -23.50
CA SER A 842 -5.95 27.71 -23.28
C SER A 842 -5.96 26.47 -22.37
N ARG A 843 -6.81 26.46 -21.34
CA ARG A 843 -7.09 25.26 -20.51
C ARG A 843 -7.53 24.06 -21.37
N SER A 844 -8.19 24.32 -22.49
CA SER A 844 -8.75 23.29 -23.37
C SER A 844 -7.76 22.80 -24.43
N TRP A 845 -6.81 23.62 -24.88
CA TRP A 845 -6.01 23.32 -26.08
C TRP A 845 -4.48 23.49 -25.93
N GLY A 846 -4.00 23.97 -24.76
CA GLY A 846 -2.59 24.23 -24.51
C GLY A 846 -2.14 25.62 -25.00
N PRO A 847 -0.84 25.81 -25.33
CA PRO A 847 -0.31 27.10 -25.76
C PRO A 847 -0.82 27.54 -27.14
N GLY A 848 -1.00 28.85 -27.31
CA GLY A 848 -1.60 29.49 -28.49
C GLY A 848 -2.94 30.17 -28.20
N GLY A 849 -3.41 30.97 -29.15
CA GLY A 849 -4.63 31.76 -29.02
C GLY A 849 -5.92 30.98 -29.25
N VAL A 850 -6.99 31.44 -28.60
CA VAL A 850 -8.36 30.93 -28.78
C VAL A 850 -9.21 31.89 -29.61
N ALA A 851 -10.19 31.34 -30.31
CA ALA A 851 -11.10 32.10 -31.16
C ALA A 851 -12.05 32.97 -30.33
N PHE A 852 -12.24 34.21 -30.75
CA PHE A 852 -13.31 35.11 -30.31
C PHE A 852 -13.92 35.80 -31.53
N ILE A 853 -15.12 36.35 -31.38
CA ILE A 853 -15.69 37.29 -32.36
C ILE A 853 -15.84 38.68 -31.74
N ASN A 854 -15.64 39.73 -32.54
CA ASN A 854 -16.18 41.05 -32.22
C ASN A 854 -17.72 40.96 -32.30
N PRO A 855 -18.48 41.28 -31.23
CA PRO A 855 -19.95 41.26 -31.26
C PRO A 855 -20.57 42.43 -32.04
N GLU A 856 -19.78 43.44 -32.43
CA GLU A 856 -20.22 44.48 -33.38
C GLU A 856 -20.30 43.92 -34.81
N VAL A 857 -21.35 44.29 -35.54
CA VAL A 857 -21.55 43.90 -36.94
C VAL A 857 -20.64 44.70 -37.87
N ASN A 858 -19.88 44.01 -38.72
CA ASN A 858 -19.11 44.63 -39.81
C ASN A 858 -19.41 43.90 -41.14
N ILE A 859 -20.04 44.61 -42.08
CA ILE A 859 -20.48 44.07 -43.38
C ILE A 859 -19.33 43.66 -44.32
N HIS A 860 -18.09 44.07 -44.03
CA HIS A 860 -16.90 43.70 -44.79
C HIS A 860 -16.20 42.46 -44.23
N GLU A 861 -16.56 42.02 -43.02
CA GLU A 861 -16.04 40.81 -42.39
C GLU A 861 -17.00 39.63 -42.61
N LYS A 862 -16.47 38.41 -42.53
CA LYS A 862 -17.23 37.17 -42.69
C LYS A 862 -16.72 36.16 -41.69
N THR A 863 -17.56 35.76 -40.75
CA THR A 863 -17.28 34.60 -39.89
C THR A 863 -18.16 33.43 -40.33
N TYR A 864 -17.54 32.30 -40.65
CA TYR A 864 -18.20 31.02 -40.90
C TYR A 864 -18.64 30.43 -39.57
N MET A 865 -19.90 30.01 -39.46
CA MET A 865 -20.47 29.48 -38.21
C MET A 865 -21.31 28.23 -38.42
N CYS A 866 -21.11 27.25 -37.53
CA CYS A 866 -21.90 26.03 -37.43
C CYS A 866 -22.93 26.20 -36.31
N LEU A 867 -24.22 26.14 -36.66
CA LEU A 867 -25.35 26.36 -35.77
C LEU A 867 -25.97 25.01 -35.35
N TYR A 868 -26.05 24.76 -34.06
CA TYR A 868 -26.66 23.55 -33.48
C TYR A 868 -28.00 23.89 -32.80
N ARG A 869 -29.07 23.15 -33.10
CA ARG A 869 -30.38 23.33 -32.44
C ARG A 869 -30.41 22.56 -31.12
N ILE A 870 -30.18 23.27 -30.03
CA ILE A 870 -30.15 22.74 -28.66
C ILE A 870 -31.22 23.41 -27.79
N THR A 871 -31.47 22.88 -26.60
CA THR A 871 -32.35 23.53 -25.62
C THR A 871 -31.63 24.70 -24.93
N LEU A 872 -32.39 25.61 -24.32
CA LEU A 872 -31.80 26.71 -23.52
C LEU A 872 -31.19 26.20 -22.21
N GLU A 873 -31.61 25.01 -21.76
CA GLU A 873 -31.00 24.27 -20.65
C GLU A 873 -29.62 23.71 -21.05
N GLN A 874 -29.52 23.00 -22.17
CA GLN A 874 -28.25 22.56 -22.76
C GLN A 874 -27.30 23.74 -23.03
N PHE A 875 -27.82 24.89 -23.47
CA PHE A 875 -27.03 26.10 -23.67
C PHE A 875 -26.39 26.62 -22.37
N ASN A 876 -27.07 26.52 -21.22
CA ASN A 876 -26.49 26.88 -19.93
C ASN A 876 -25.34 25.94 -19.53
N ASP A 877 -25.46 24.65 -19.83
CA ASP A 877 -24.39 23.68 -19.57
C ASP A 877 -23.20 23.84 -20.54
N VAL A 878 -23.43 24.21 -21.81
CA VAL A 878 -22.36 24.60 -22.75
C VAL A 878 -21.63 25.85 -22.25
N LEU A 879 -22.40 26.85 -21.78
CA LEU A 879 -21.90 28.13 -21.28
C LEU A 879 -21.07 27.97 -20.01
N LEU A 880 -21.47 27.08 -19.11
CA LEU A 880 -20.71 26.65 -17.94
C LEU A 880 -19.38 25.98 -18.37
N GLN A 881 -19.46 24.99 -19.26
CA GLN A 881 -18.31 24.19 -19.71
C GLN A 881 -17.22 25.01 -20.43
N GLU A 882 -17.57 26.09 -21.13
CA GLU A 882 -16.59 27.00 -21.76
C GLU A 882 -15.94 28.02 -20.81
N ASN A 883 -16.43 28.15 -19.56
CA ASN A 883 -15.94 29.15 -18.61
C ASN A 883 -15.34 28.52 -17.36
N ASP A 884 -16.14 27.76 -16.60
CA ASP A 884 -15.67 26.99 -15.46
C ASP A 884 -16.59 25.78 -15.18
N PRO A 885 -16.27 24.56 -15.67
CA PRO A 885 -17.08 23.37 -15.43
C PRO A 885 -17.06 22.87 -13.98
N SER A 886 -16.30 23.48 -13.06
CA SER A 886 -16.28 23.06 -11.66
C SER A 886 -17.43 23.62 -10.81
N VAL A 887 -18.30 24.48 -11.36
CA VAL A 887 -19.35 25.19 -10.61
C VAL A 887 -20.72 24.53 -10.81
N THR A 888 -21.29 23.97 -9.74
CA THR A 888 -22.65 23.40 -9.75
C THR A 888 -23.71 24.51 -9.86
N LEU A 889 -24.51 24.50 -10.93
CA LEU A 889 -25.56 25.49 -11.17
C LEU A 889 -26.81 25.25 -10.31
N SER A 890 -27.00 26.08 -9.28
CA SER A 890 -28.25 26.19 -8.52
C SER A 890 -29.34 26.99 -9.26
N SER A 891 -28.95 27.83 -10.22
CA SER A 891 -29.79 28.67 -11.08
C SER A 891 -29.16 28.80 -12.49
N PRO A 892 -29.92 29.21 -13.52
CA PRO A 892 -29.34 29.42 -14.86
C PRO A 892 -28.42 30.64 -14.91
N LEU A 893 -27.30 30.51 -15.64
CA LEU A 893 -26.39 31.61 -15.98
C LEU A 893 -27.04 32.59 -16.99
N PHE A 894 -27.94 32.08 -17.82
CA PHE A 894 -28.63 32.82 -18.87
C PHE A 894 -30.07 32.28 -19.02
N ASP A 895 -31.05 33.06 -18.56
CA ASP A 895 -32.45 32.66 -18.47
C ASP A 895 -33.33 33.21 -19.61
N LEU A 896 -34.64 32.98 -19.53
CA LEU A 896 -35.60 33.52 -20.51
C LEU A 896 -35.73 35.06 -20.42
N THR A 897 -35.52 35.67 -19.25
CA THR A 897 -35.51 37.13 -19.07
C THR A 897 -34.33 37.75 -19.81
N ALA A 898 -33.12 37.19 -19.62
CA ALA A 898 -31.91 37.56 -20.34
C ALA A 898 -32.07 37.42 -21.86
N LEU A 899 -32.63 36.29 -22.33
CA LEU A 899 -32.90 36.04 -23.74
C LEU A 899 -33.84 37.09 -24.35
N ASN A 900 -34.98 37.36 -23.70
CA ASN A 900 -35.92 38.38 -24.16
C ASN A 900 -35.30 39.79 -24.15
N SER A 901 -34.45 40.07 -23.15
CA SER A 901 -33.71 41.34 -23.02
C SER A 901 -32.79 41.59 -24.21
N ILE A 902 -31.87 40.67 -24.54
CA ILE A 902 -30.95 40.88 -25.69
C ILE A 902 -31.65 40.79 -27.06
N MET A 903 -32.76 40.04 -27.16
CA MET A 903 -33.57 40.01 -28.37
C MET A 903 -34.24 41.36 -28.65
N THR A 904 -34.86 41.97 -27.64
CA THR A 904 -35.70 43.19 -27.80
C THR A 904 -34.96 44.50 -27.55
N GLY A 905 -33.97 44.51 -26.65
CA GLY A 905 -33.25 45.70 -26.19
C GLY A 905 -32.27 46.29 -27.21
N THR A 906 -31.66 47.43 -26.85
CA THR A 906 -30.66 48.12 -27.67
C THR A 906 -29.31 47.42 -27.66
N SER A 907 -28.86 46.88 -26.52
CA SER A 907 -27.74 45.95 -26.48
C SER A 907 -28.14 44.60 -27.06
N LYS A 908 -27.31 44.05 -27.95
CA LYS A 908 -27.46 42.69 -28.49
C LYS A 908 -26.56 41.66 -27.81
N SER A 909 -25.90 42.03 -26.72
CA SER A 909 -25.19 41.08 -25.86
C SER A 909 -25.43 41.35 -24.37
N GLN A 910 -25.20 40.33 -23.56
CA GLN A 910 -25.29 40.36 -22.10
C GLN A 910 -24.11 39.60 -21.51
N GLU A 911 -23.41 40.23 -20.57
CA GLU A 911 -22.37 39.55 -19.79
C GLU A 911 -23.01 38.73 -18.65
N ILE A 912 -22.49 37.53 -18.41
CA ILE A 912 -22.91 36.65 -17.32
C ILE A 912 -22.03 36.84 -16.08
N ASN A 913 -22.63 36.73 -14.91
CA ASN A 913 -21.92 36.87 -13.64
C ASN A 913 -21.19 35.56 -13.27
N MET A 914 -19.98 35.38 -13.83
CA MET A 914 -19.04 34.33 -13.44
C MET A 914 -17.68 34.96 -13.10
N GLU A 915 -17.04 34.48 -12.03
CA GLU A 915 -15.71 34.96 -11.62
C GLU A 915 -14.62 34.66 -12.66
N LYS A 916 -14.67 33.44 -13.20
CA LYS A 916 -13.66 32.82 -14.07
C LYS A 916 -14.22 32.61 -15.49
N GLY A 917 -13.33 32.26 -16.43
CA GLY A 917 -13.67 32.04 -17.84
C GLY A 917 -13.50 33.26 -18.75
N TRP A 918 -13.45 33.00 -20.06
CA TRP A 918 -13.30 34.03 -21.10
C TRP A 918 -14.56 34.24 -21.94
N TYR A 919 -15.40 33.22 -22.11
CA TYR A 919 -16.60 33.25 -22.94
C TYR A 919 -17.82 33.75 -22.16
N ARG A 920 -17.68 34.90 -21.48
CA ARG A 920 -18.68 35.46 -20.55
C ARG A 920 -19.71 36.38 -21.19
N ASN A 921 -19.59 36.72 -22.48
CA ASN A 921 -20.53 37.61 -23.17
C ASN A 921 -21.43 36.81 -24.13
N VAL A 922 -22.70 36.62 -23.76
CA VAL A 922 -23.71 35.97 -24.60
C VAL A 922 -24.22 36.99 -25.62
N THR A 923 -24.07 36.71 -26.92
CA THR A 923 -24.42 37.63 -28.01
C THR A 923 -25.51 37.04 -28.91
N TYR A 924 -26.54 37.84 -29.22
CA TYR A 924 -27.65 37.49 -30.11
C TYR A 924 -27.36 37.92 -31.55
N LEU A 925 -27.37 36.95 -32.48
CA LEU A 925 -26.98 37.14 -33.89
C LEU A 925 -28.19 37.17 -34.85
N GLY A 926 -29.40 37.46 -34.34
CA GLY A 926 -30.64 37.39 -35.11
C GLY A 926 -31.32 36.02 -35.03
N LYS A 927 -32.01 35.59 -36.11
CA LYS A 927 -32.83 34.36 -36.13
C LYS A 927 -32.50 33.39 -37.27
N ALA A 928 -32.89 32.13 -37.10
CA ALA A 928 -32.95 31.11 -38.16
C ALA A 928 -34.25 30.31 -38.03
N GLY A 929 -35.19 30.55 -38.94
CA GLY A 929 -36.61 30.31 -38.67
C GLY A 929 -37.07 31.22 -37.52
N ASP A 930 -37.97 30.73 -36.68
CA ASP A 930 -38.51 31.48 -35.54
C ASP A 930 -37.55 31.55 -34.33
N LEU A 931 -36.54 30.68 -34.30
CA LEU A 931 -35.63 30.52 -33.17
C LEU A 931 -34.48 31.54 -33.19
N PRO A 932 -34.06 32.07 -32.02
CA PRO A 932 -32.93 32.99 -31.90
C PRO A 932 -31.59 32.27 -32.09
N ILE A 933 -30.60 33.00 -32.60
CA ILE A 933 -29.21 32.57 -32.74
C ILE A 933 -28.41 33.20 -31.60
N LEU A 934 -27.74 32.39 -30.80
CA LEU A 934 -26.91 32.79 -29.67
C LEU A 934 -25.48 32.30 -29.85
N THR A 935 -24.50 33.09 -29.42
CA THR A 935 -23.09 32.69 -29.35
C THR A 935 -22.40 33.28 -28.12
N LEU A 936 -21.18 32.84 -27.86
CA LEU A 936 -20.38 33.22 -26.69
C LEU A 936 -19.08 33.88 -27.15
N THR A 937 -18.69 35.00 -26.55
CA THR A 937 -17.41 35.67 -26.84
C THR A 937 -16.85 36.35 -25.58
N CYS A 938 -15.70 37.00 -25.73
CA CYS A 938 -15.06 37.77 -24.65
C CYS A 938 -15.84 39.03 -24.23
N ARG A 939 -15.47 39.61 -23.10
CA ARG A 939 -16.09 40.86 -22.59
C ARG A 939 -15.86 41.99 -23.58
N LEU A 940 -16.81 42.93 -23.69
CA LEU A 940 -16.65 44.13 -24.52
C LEU A 940 -15.36 44.89 -24.14
N SER A 941 -15.14 45.12 -22.85
CA SER A 941 -13.92 45.73 -22.31
C SER A 941 -12.61 44.99 -22.65
N GLU A 942 -12.67 43.72 -23.07
CA GLU A 942 -11.54 42.96 -23.59
C GLU A 942 -11.40 43.09 -25.12
N VAL A 943 -12.52 43.16 -25.87
CA VAL A 943 -12.53 43.53 -27.30
C VAL A 943 -11.86 44.88 -27.52
N GLU A 944 -12.19 45.90 -26.72
CA GLU A 944 -11.53 47.20 -26.74
C GLU A 944 -10.02 47.09 -26.39
N GLY A 945 -9.65 46.12 -25.55
CA GLY A 945 -8.26 45.80 -25.24
C GLY A 945 -7.48 45.23 -26.43
N PHE A 946 -8.10 44.37 -27.24
CA PHE A 946 -7.51 43.87 -28.49
C PHE A 946 -7.47 44.95 -29.58
N ARG A 947 -8.57 45.71 -29.77
CA ARG A 947 -8.69 46.83 -30.73
C ARG A 947 -7.66 47.94 -30.49
N SER A 948 -7.35 48.23 -29.23
CA SER A 948 -6.32 49.21 -28.86
C SER A 948 -4.89 48.66 -28.89
N GLY A 949 -4.69 47.37 -29.22
CA GLY A 949 -3.39 46.70 -29.16
C GLY A 949 -2.84 46.48 -27.74
N LYS A 950 -3.59 46.85 -26.69
CA LYS A 950 -3.21 46.68 -25.28
C LYS A 950 -3.16 45.20 -24.88
N ILE A 951 -3.99 44.37 -25.52
CA ILE A 951 -3.93 42.91 -25.45
C ILE A 951 -3.51 42.42 -26.84
N PRO A 952 -2.40 41.70 -27.00
CA PRO A 952 -1.97 41.24 -28.32
C PRO A 952 -2.90 40.14 -28.86
N LEU A 953 -3.15 40.18 -30.17
CA LEU A 953 -3.61 39.00 -30.91
C LEU A 953 -2.52 37.92 -30.86
N CYS A 954 -2.92 36.65 -30.88
CA CYS A 954 -2.00 35.53 -30.80
C CYS A 954 -2.50 34.39 -31.70
N PRO A 955 -1.65 33.81 -32.57
CA PRO A 955 -2.08 32.73 -33.45
C PRO A 955 -2.47 31.46 -32.67
N PRO A 956 -3.41 30.65 -33.21
CA PRO A 956 -3.84 29.41 -32.59
C PRO A 956 -2.73 28.35 -32.55
N GLY A 957 -2.74 27.51 -31.51
CA GLY A 957 -1.83 26.36 -31.41
C GLY A 957 -2.10 25.31 -32.49
N LYS A 958 -1.10 24.47 -32.82
CA LYS A 958 -1.20 23.48 -33.91
C LYS A 958 -2.36 22.48 -33.71
N SER A 959 -2.55 22.00 -32.48
CA SER A 959 -3.67 21.13 -32.08
C SER A 959 -5.02 21.77 -32.38
N TYR A 960 -5.23 22.99 -31.88
CA TYR A 960 -6.45 23.76 -32.06
C TYR A 960 -6.72 24.11 -33.54
N THR A 961 -5.67 24.47 -34.28
CA THR A 961 -5.73 24.77 -35.72
C THR A 961 -6.23 23.57 -36.53
N ASN A 962 -5.69 22.37 -36.27
CA ASN A 962 -6.14 21.15 -36.95
C ASN A 962 -7.65 20.89 -36.77
N ILE A 963 -8.20 21.18 -35.58
CA ILE A 963 -9.62 20.97 -35.29
C ILE A 963 -10.51 22.07 -35.90
N LEU A 964 -10.02 23.31 -35.98
CA LEU A 964 -10.68 24.38 -36.74
C LEU A 964 -10.77 24.04 -38.24
N LEU A 965 -9.68 23.51 -38.82
CA LEU A 965 -9.64 23.04 -40.21
C LEU A 965 -10.64 21.89 -40.44
N ARG A 966 -10.64 20.84 -39.59
CA ARG A 966 -11.65 19.77 -39.66
C ARG A 966 -13.08 20.32 -39.65
N GLY A 967 -13.38 21.28 -38.77
CA GLY A 967 -14.70 21.93 -38.71
C GLY A 967 -15.12 22.63 -40.01
N LEU A 968 -14.23 23.46 -40.59
CA LEU A 968 -14.51 24.24 -41.80
C LEU A 968 -14.61 23.34 -43.06
N VAL A 969 -13.72 22.35 -43.18
CA VAL A 969 -13.61 21.47 -44.35
C VAL A 969 -14.67 20.35 -44.34
N GLU A 970 -14.91 19.68 -43.21
CA GLU A 970 -16.01 18.69 -43.10
C GLU A 970 -17.39 19.36 -43.23
N GLY A 971 -17.50 20.62 -42.79
CA GLY A 971 -18.65 21.48 -43.05
C GLY A 971 -18.87 21.83 -44.52
N LYS A 972 -17.91 21.51 -45.41
CA LYS A 972 -17.88 21.85 -46.85
C LYS A 972 -18.08 23.35 -47.10
N GLN A 973 -17.57 24.19 -46.20
CA GLN A 973 -17.69 25.64 -46.30
C GLN A 973 -16.54 26.28 -47.07
N LEU A 974 -15.36 25.65 -47.02
CA LEU A 974 -14.09 26.10 -47.59
C LEU A 974 -13.27 24.86 -48.01
N SER A 975 -12.34 25.02 -48.95
CA SER A 975 -11.24 24.06 -49.14
C SER A 975 -10.27 24.08 -47.95
N GLU A 976 -9.32 23.13 -47.89
CA GLU A 976 -8.30 23.13 -46.83
C GLU A 976 -7.38 24.35 -46.94
N GLU A 977 -7.00 24.73 -48.17
CA GLU A 977 -6.20 25.92 -48.46
C GLU A 977 -6.93 27.22 -48.08
N GLU A 978 -8.21 27.34 -48.43
CA GLU A 978 -9.05 28.48 -48.05
C GLU A 978 -9.26 28.55 -46.53
N ALA A 979 -9.44 27.41 -45.85
CA ALA A 979 -9.58 27.35 -44.41
C ALA A 979 -8.28 27.72 -43.68
N ILE A 980 -7.11 27.31 -44.18
CA ILE A 980 -5.80 27.73 -43.68
C ILE A 980 -5.64 29.26 -43.84
N ALA A 981 -5.93 29.80 -45.03
CA ALA A 981 -5.82 31.23 -45.30
C ALA A 981 -6.76 32.06 -44.40
N TYR A 982 -8.00 31.61 -44.21
CA TYR A 982 -8.98 32.24 -43.33
C TYR A 982 -8.52 32.29 -41.86
N ILE A 983 -7.96 31.19 -41.34
CA ILE A 983 -7.42 31.15 -39.96
C ILE A 983 -6.18 32.06 -39.83
N GLN A 984 -5.31 32.09 -40.84
CA GLN A 984 -4.12 32.96 -40.85
C GLN A 984 -4.49 34.46 -40.93
N GLU A 985 -5.46 34.85 -41.77
CA GLU A 985 -5.98 36.22 -41.80
C GLU A 985 -6.57 36.57 -40.42
N ALA A 986 -7.46 35.73 -39.88
CA ALA A 986 -8.09 35.96 -38.60
C ALA A 986 -7.09 36.11 -37.43
N ALA A 987 -5.95 35.42 -37.48
CA ALA A 987 -4.89 35.49 -36.47
C ALA A 987 -3.93 36.69 -36.59
N THR A 988 -3.83 37.32 -37.77
CA THR A 988 -2.81 38.34 -38.07
C THR A 988 -3.39 39.73 -38.36
N LYS A 989 -4.61 39.80 -38.88
CA LYS A 989 -5.35 41.04 -39.17
C LYS A 989 -5.78 41.73 -37.86
N PRO A 990 -5.45 43.01 -37.63
CA PRO A 990 -5.93 43.79 -36.48
C PRO A 990 -7.46 43.81 -36.33
N LEU A 991 -7.93 44.31 -35.18
CA LEU A 991 -9.33 44.27 -34.75
C LEU A 991 -10.03 45.65 -34.81
#